data_AF-A0A7Y2T7R8-F1
#
_entry.id   AF-A0A7Y2T7R8-F1
#
_cell.length_a   1.000
_cell.length_b   1.000
_cell.length_c   1.000
_cell.angle_alpha   90.00
_cell.angle_beta   90.00
_cell.angle_gamma   90.00
#
_symmetry.space_group_name_H-M   'P 1'
#
loop_
_entity.id
_entity.type
_entity.pdbx_description
1 polymer ?
#
loop_
_entity_poly.entity_id
_entity_poly.type
_entity_poly.pdbx_seq_one_letter_code
_entity_poly.pdbx_strand_id
1 'polypeptide(L)'
;MLRSLMKVSGFTAMSRVLGFLRDILIARYLGSGLLGDAFFSAFRFPNLFRRIFGEGAFNAAFVPMLGRRLEHDGEPEAMKFASNAFSTLLVILIVLTIVAIPCMPWIMGAVVPGFKAKVEMPLAMTDEAPAREKFSMVIDGSRTICLSVGELGDDAPHQLANLRLVKEKPKKFSHFWGAGDRGESIDLGDYQQSIMAGDSAEERSQSDPLVDLILSEGDERVIPYGNRAWIYLPKGHDFGWFEGELVRSAMAAGSNAHLSLYRNHPETFDLTVRLSQITFCYLLFMALVAHLSGVLNTFRFFGVPAAAPILLNLVFLLGLGVFVAGMKSEVPAHVLAWCVAIAGLLQFAMLYGACWKNGYAVRIQKPVFDSSMKKLFLLMIPGILAAGIQQINLLVGGVIASFKQGAISWLYYSDRVYQLPLGMIGIALGVVLLPEVTRLVRRDDAVGASHSMVRGMELGLLITLPAAVAMLVIPEPIMTVLFQRGAFTADDAYQAGMALRGFALGLPGYVLIKVLQPGYFARENTRAPMLMAAVTVCVNIVVSLLLFGPLGHVGIAIATSVAAWVNVALLARGLKGLVHPGKEFWMKSLRISLASVAMGFIVWLGYQVLGSWFETAFWKQCVALGLLIGLGMSTYAVLVLVLKATSISELKSGFRRA
;
A
#
# COMPACT_ATOMS: atom_id res chain seq x y z
N MET A 1 25.12 19.45 -15.50
CA MET A 1 24.72 18.16 -14.89
C MET A 1 24.39 18.30 -13.40
N LEU A 2 25.31 18.75 -12.55
CA LEU A 2 25.09 18.88 -11.09
C LEU A 2 23.90 19.78 -10.72
N ARG A 3 23.76 20.97 -11.35
CA ARG A 3 22.59 21.85 -11.13
C ARG A 3 21.25 21.18 -11.47
N SER A 4 21.20 20.38 -12.54
CA SER A 4 19.99 19.66 -12.95
C SER A 4 19.67 18.52 -11.98
N LEU A 5 20.68 17.78 -11.53
CA LEU A 5 20.54 16.74 -10.50
C LEU A 5 20.03 17.29 -9.17
N MET A 6 20.59 18.43 -8.72
CA MET A 6 20.12 19.10 -7.50
C MET A 6 18.67 19.58 -7.63
N LYS A 7 18.27 20.14 -8.79
CA LYS A 7 16.87 20.53 -9.03
C LYS A 7 15.92 19.34 -8.98
N VAL A 8 16.25 18.24 -9.66
CA VAL A 8 15.43 17.01 -9.67
C VAL A 8 15.31 16.42 -8.27
N SER A 9 16.42 16.36 -7.52
CA SER A 9 16.44 15.85 -6.15
C SER A 9 15.62 16.74 -5.21
N GLY A 10 15.74 18.06 -5.34
CA GLY A 10 14.96 19.03 -4.58
C GLY A 10 13.45 18.93 -4.83
N PHE A 11 13.01 18.85 -6.09
CA PHE A 11 11.59 18.65 -6.41
C PHE A 11 11.06 17.30 -5.94
N THR A 12 11.87 16.25 -6.03
CA THR A 12 11.50 14.92 -5.54
C THR A 12 11.34 14.92 -4.02
N ALA A 13 12.27 15.55 -3.29
CA ALA A 13 12.17 15.70 -1.84
C ALA A 13 10.93 16.52 -1.43
N MET A 14 10.69 17.65 -2.11
CA MET A 14 9.49 18.47 -1.90
C MET A 14 8.20 17.67 -2.13
N SER A 15 8.14 16.91 -3.23
CA SER A 15 6.98 16.04 -3.52
C SER A 15 6.78 14.98 -2.44
N ARG A 16 7.84 14.38 -1.89
CA ARG A 16 7.72 13.41 -0.79
C ARG A 16 7.17 14.05 0.49
N VAL A 17 7.66 15.24 0.86
CA VAL A 17 7.17 15.98 2.03
C VAL A 17 5.68 16.33 1.86
N LEU A 18 5.31 16.90 0.72
CA LEU A 18 3.90 17.24 0.42
C LEU A 18 3.02 15.99 0.35
N GLY A 19 3.53 14.88 -0.20
CA GLY A 19 2.83 13.60 -0.24
C GLY A 19 2.57 13.05 1.16
N PHE A 20 3.51 13.23 2.08
CA PHE A 20 3.34 12.82 3.47
C PHE A 20 2.31 13.70 4.21
N LEU A 21 2.35 15.02 4.01
CA LEU A 21 1.32 15.93 4.52
C LEU A 21 -0.07 15.59 3.99
N ARG A 22 -0.14 15.26 2.69
CA ARG A 22 -1.37 14.76 2.06
C ARG A 22 -1.86 13.50 2.76
N ASP A 23 -1.00 12.51 2.96
CA ASP A 23 -1.40 11.23 3.58
C ASP A 23 -1.90 11.42 5.03
N ILE A 24 -1.33 12.36 5.78
CA ILE A 24 -1.83 12.76 7.11
C ILE A 24 -3.24 13.34 7.03
N LEU A 25 -3.52 14.20 6.05
CA LEU A 25 -4.87 14.75 5.86
C LEU A 25 -5.85 13.69 5.35
N ILE A 26 -5.43 12.79 4.47
CA ILE A 26 -6.28 11.67 4.03
C ILE A 26 -6.66 10.82 5.26
N ALA A 27 -5.71 10.47 6.13
CA ALA A 27 -6.01 9.76 7.37
C ALA A 27 -7.03 10.52 8.22
N ARG A 28 -6.84 11.82 8.41
CA ARG A 28 -7.75 12.66 9.18
C ARG A 28 -9.20 12.62 8.69
N TYR A 29 -9.43 12.60 7.37
CA TYR A 29 -10.78 12.71 6.80
C TYR A 29 -11.41 11.39 6.39
N LEU A 30 -10.62 10.39 5.97
CA LEU A 30 -11.13 9.09 5.50
C LEU A 30 -10.99 7.98 6.56
N GLY A 31 -10.06 8.12 7.50
CA GLY A 31 -9.70 7.07 8.45
C GLY A 31 -9.19 5.80 7.74
N SER A 32 -9.50 4.65 8.35
CA SER A 32 -9.24 3.31 7.80
C SER A 32 -10.51 2.45 7.77
N GLY A 33 -11.70 3.04 7.74
CA GLY A 33 -12.96 2.32 7.55
C GLY A 33 -13.35 2.19 6.08
N LEU A 34 -14.67 2.18 5.83
CA LEU A 34 -15.27 2.13 4.49
C LEU A 34 -14.63 3.12 3.50
N LEU A 35 -14.50 4.39 3.89
CA LEU A 35 -14.02 5.44 2.97
C LEU A 35 -12.54 5.27 2.62
N GLY A 36 -11.70 5.01 3.62
CA GLY A 36 -10.26 4.78 3.43
C GLY A 36 -9.97 3.57 2.55
N ASP A 37 -10.56 2.43 2.89
CA ASP A 37 -10.34 1.18 2.17
C ASP A 37 -10.87 1.25 0.74
N ALA A 38 -12.05 1.87 0.52
CA ALA A 38 -12.58 2.06 -0.82
C ALA A 38 -11.69 2.97 -1.67
N PHE A 39 -11.24 4.10 -1.10
CA PHE A 39 -10.37 5.03 -1.81
C PHE A 39 -9.01 4.42 -2.16
N PHE A 40 -8.32 3.76 -1.21
CA PHE A 40 -7.01 3.17 -1.49
C PHE A 40 -7.08 1.97 -2.43
N SER A 41 -8.20 1.24 -2.41
CA SER A 41 -8.47 0.18 -3.39
C SER A 41 -8.64 0.77 -4.79
N ALA A 42 -9.43 1.84 -4.94
CA ALA A 42 -9.60 2.54 -6.21
C ALA A 42 -8.30 3.18 -6.71
N PHE A 43 -7.57 3.86 -5.83
CA PHE A 43 -6.33 4.57 -6.15
C PHE A 43 -5.16 3.65 -6.52
N ARG A 44 -5.30 2.33 -6.35
CA ARG A 44 -4.28 1.35 -6.71
C ARG A 44 -4.00 1.33 -8.21
N PHE A 45 -5.04 1.42 -9.05
CA PHE A 45 -4.89 1.41 -10.52
C PHE A 45 -4.09 2.62 -11.02
N PRO A 46 -4.47 3.88 -10.68
CA PRO A 46 -3.65 5.06 -10.92
C PRO A 46 -2.16 4.85 -10.64
N ASN A 47 -1.84 4.30 -9.46
CA ASN A 47 -0.46 4.09 -9.05
C ASN A 47 0.24 2.98 -9.84
N LEU A 48 -0.45 1.87 -10.11
CA LEU A 48 0.08 0.76 -10.90
C LEU A 48 0.49 1.25 -12.29
N PHE A 49 -0.40 1.96 -12.98
CA PHE A 49 -0.13 2.48 -14.31
C PHE A 49 0.93 3.58 -14.33
N ARG A 50 0.90 4.50 -13.35
CA ARG A 50 1.95 5.52 -13.17
C ARG A 50 3.34 4.88 -13.09
N ARG A 51 3.48 3.77 -12.37
CA ARG A 51 4.76 3.08 -12.20
C ARG A 51 5.17 2.30 -13.45
N ILE A 52 4.23 1.65 -14.13
CA ILE A 52 4.51 0.90 -15.38
C ILE A 52 4.92 1.84 -16.52
N PHE A 53 4.16 2.91 -16.76
CA PHE A 53 4.39 3.83 -17.88
C PHE A 53 5.40 4.94 -17.53
N GLY A 54 5.24 5.60 -16.37
CA GLY A 54 6.06 6.74 -15.97
C GLY A 54 7.47 6.36 -15.50
N GLU A 55 7.58 5.33 -14.66
CA GLU A 55 8.85 4.95 -14.01
C GLU A 55 9.62 3.84 -14.75
N GLY A 56 8.99 3.09 -15.67
CA GLY A 56 9.55 1.82 -16.17
C GLY A 56 9.60 1.68 -17.68
N ALA A 57 8.60 1.02 -18.24
CA ALA A 57 8.71 0.33 -19.53
C ALA A 57 8.69 1.28 -20.74
N PHE A 58 7.81 2.27 -20.70
CA PHE A 58 7.65 3.21 -21.81
C PHE A 58 8.90 4.08 -21.98
N ASN A 59 9.32 4.77 -20.91
CA ASN A 59 10.49 5.66 -20.97
C ASN A 59 11.78 4.93 -21.31
N ALA A 60 11.97 3.69 -20.81
CA ALA A 60 13.15 2.88 -21.11
C ALA A 60 13.26 2.50 -22.60
N ALA A 61 12.14 2.33 -23.31
CA ALA A 61 12.12 2.01 -24.74
C ALA A 61 12.07 3.28 -25.61
N PHE A 62 11.25 4.26 -25.22
CA PHE A 62 10.97 5.47 -26.00
C PHE A 62 12.15 6.42 -26.06
N VAL A 63 12.79 6.74 -24.92
CA VAL A 63 13.87 7.74 -24.85
C VAL A 63 15.07 7.34 -25.74
N PRO A 64 15.58 6.09 -25.69
CA PRO A 64 16.66 5.69 -26.60
C PRO A 64 16.27 5.70 -28.07
N MET A 65 15.03 5.34 -28.41
CA MET A 65 14.55 5.38 -29.80
C MET A 65 14.43 6.81 -30.32
N LEU A 66 13.88 7.72 -29.51
CA LEU A 66 13.78 9.14 -29.85
C LEU A 66 15.19 9.77 -29.96
N GLY A 67 16.09 9.45 -29.03
CA GLY A 67 17.47 9.94 -29.05
C GLY A 67 18.25 9.50 -30.30
N ARG A 68 18.14 8.23 -30.71
CA ARG A 68 18.78 7.75 -31.95
C ARG A 68 18.25 8.47 -33.20
N ARG A 69 16.95 8.74 -33.28
CA ARG A 69 16.38 9.53 -34.38
C ARG A 69 16.85 10.97 -34.36
N LEU A 70 16.94 11.56 -33.16
CA LEU A 70 17.46 12.91 -33.01
C LEU A 70 18.93 13.01 -33.48
N GLU A 71 19.74 11.98 -33.23
CA GLU A 71 21.14 11.91 -33.66
C GLU A 71 21.31 11.61 -35.16
N HIS A 72 20.52 10.71 -35.75
CA HIS A 72 20.67 10.28 -37.14
C HIS A 72 19.81 11.04 -38.15
N ASP A 73 18.54 11.30 -37.80
CA ASP A 73 17.51 11.82 -38.72
C ASP A 73 17.15 13.29 -38.45
N GLY A 74 17.69 13.86 -37.36
CA GLY A 74 17.46 15.23 -36.93
C GLY A 74 16.16 15.45 -36.14
N GLU A 75 16.00 16.68 -35.64
CA GLU A 75 14.88 17.08 -34.79
C GLU A 75 13.50 16.91 -35.43
N PRO A 76 13.26 17.28 -36.71
CA PRO A 76 11.93 17.16 -37.31
C PRO A 76 11.42 15.72 -37.38
N GLU A 77 12.28 14.77 -37.75
CA GLU A 77 11.92 13.34 -37.83
C GLU A 77 11.75 12.71 -36.44
N ALA A 78 12.57 13.13 -35.47
CA ALA A 78 12.37 12.75 -34.07
C ALA A 78 11.01 13.23 -33.53
N MET A 79 10.61 14.47 -33.83
CA MET A 79 9.32 15.02 -33.40
C MET A 79 8.11 14.43 -34.14
N LYS A 80 8.26 14.01 -35.40
CA LYS A 80 7.25 13.19 -36.10
C LYS A 80 7.04 11.85 -35.41
N PHE A 81 8.13 11.19 -35.00
CA PHE A 81 8.04 9.94 -34.23
C PHE A 81 7.38 10.15 -32.87
N ALA A 82 7.77 11.19 -32.14
CA ALA A 82 7.15 11.54 -30.86
C ALA A 82 5.65 11.81 -31.02
N SER A 83 5.26 12.62 -32.01
CA SER A 83 3.85 12.92 -32.33
C SER A 83 3.06 11.68 -32.71
N ASN A 84 3.65 10.77 -33.50
CA ASN A 84 3.00 9.50 -33.85
C ASN A 84 2.82 8.60 -32.61
N ALA A 85 3.83 8.50 -31.75
CA ALA A 85 3.76 7.74 -30.51
C ALA A 85 2.72 8.33 -29.55
N PHE A 86 2.64 9.65 -29.44
CA PHE A 86 1.63 10.34 -28.66
C PHE A 86 0.21 10.05 -29.15
N SER A 87 -0.04 10.21 -30.45
CA SER A 87 -1.34 9.91 -31.07
C SER A 87 -1.75 8.45 -30.90
N THR A 88 -0.82 7.52 -31.15
CA THR A 88 -1.09 6.09 -31.00
C THR A 88 -1.41 5.74 -29.56
N LEU A 89 -0.64 6.25 -28.59
CA LEU A 89 -0.93 6.08 -27.17
C LEU A 89 -2.30 6.66 -26.82
N LEU A 90 -2.59 7.89 -27.25
CA LEU A 90 -3.85 8.58 -26.96
C LEU A 90 -5.05 7.73 -27.40
N VAL A 91 -5.04 7.20 -28.62
CA VAL A 91 -6.13 6.35 -29.14
C VAL A 91 -6.25 5.06 -28.34
N ILE A 92 -5.14 4.37 -28.07
CA ILE A 92 -5.15 3.12 -27.28
C ILE A 92 -5.71 3.38 -25.87
N LEU A 93 -5.30 4.48 -25.23
CA LEU A 93 -5.70 4.82 -23.87
C LEU A 93 -7.17 5.26 -23.81
N ILE A 94 -7.68 5.96 -24.82
CA ILE A 94 -9.11 6.30 -24.92
C ILE A 94 -9.94 5.02 -25.05
N VAL A 95 -9.58 4.12 -25.96
CA VAL A 95 -10.27 2.82 -26.13
C VAL A 95 -10.22 2.02 -24.84
N LEU A 96 -9.06 1.92 -24.21
CA LEU A 96 -8.89 1.23 -22.93
C LEU A 96 -9.77 1.85 -21.83
N THR A 97 -9.85 3.17 -21.76
CA THR A 97 -10.66 3.89 -20.76
C THR A 97 -12.16 3.65 -20.99
N ILE A 98 -12.63 3.72 -22.24
CA ILE A 98 -14.03 3.47 -22.62
C ILE A 98 -14.44 2.03 -22.29
N VAL A 99 -13.53 1.05 -22.46
CA VAL A 99 -13.81 -0.36 -22.13
C VAL A 99 -13.72 -0.61 -20.61
N ALA A 100 -12.72 -0.04 -19.93
CA ALA A 100 -12.47 -0.34 -18.52
C ALA A 100 -13.51 0.27 -17.57
N ILE A 101 -14.09 1.44 -17.88
CA ILE A 101 -15.08 2.11 -17.02
C ILE A 101 -16.34 1.24 -16.82
N PRO A 102 -16.99 0.73 -17.89
CA PRO A 102 -18.06 -0.25 -17.76
C PRO A 102 -17.59 -1.56 -17.14
N CYS A 103 -16.35 -1.98 -17.42
CA CYS A 103 -15.82 -3.23 -16.87
C CYS A 103 -15.41 -3.17 -15.39
N MET A 104 -15.46 -1.99 -14.77
CA MET A 104 -14.94 -1.75 -13.43
C MET A 104 -15.56 -2.62 -12.32
N PRO A 105 -16.87 -2.95 -12.33
CA PRO A 105 -17.46 -3.87 -11.35
C PRO A 105 -16.79 -5.26 -11.35
N TRP A 106 -16.50 -5.83 -12.53
CA TRP A 106 -15.81 -7.12 -12.62
C TRP A 106 -14.34 -7.01 -12.23
N ILE A 107 -13.68 -5.93 -12.63
CA ILE A 107 -12.28 -5.65 -12.25
C ILE A 107 -12.17 -5.55 -10.72
N MET A 108 -13.03 -4.77 -10.06
CA MET A 108 -13.03 -4.66 -8.60
C MET A 108 -13.46 -5.96 -7.92
N GLY A 109 -14.36 -6.74 -8.53
CA GLY A 109 -14.71 -8.06 -8.04
C GLY A 109 -13.50 -9.01 -7.92
N ALA A 110 -12.50 -8.86 -8.79
CA ALA A 110 -11.26 -9.63 -8.72
C ALA A 110 -10.20 -8.99 -7.79
N VAL A 111 -10.17 -7.65 -7.67
CA VAL A 111 -9.15 -6.93 -6.90
C VAL A 111 -9.49 -6.77 -5.42
N VAL A 112 -10.77 -6.68 -5.08
CA VAL A 112 -11.27 -6.59 -3.70
C VAL A 112 -12.42 -7.57 -3.45
N PRO A 113 -12.20 -8.89 -3.68
CA PRO A 113 -13.25 -9.89 -3.50
C PRO A 113 -13.80 -9.93 -2.07
N GLY A 114 -13.00 -9.52 -1.08
CA GLY A 114 -13.43 -9.50 0.32
C GLY A 114 -14.50 -8.44 0.66
N PHE A 115 -14.76 -7.47 -0.23
CA PHE A 115 -15.83 -6.49 -0.03
C PHE A 115 -17.23 -7.00 -0.38
N LYS A 116 -17.32 -8.13 -1.11
CA LYS A 116 -18.60 -8.76 -1.44
C LYS A 116 -19.22 -9.47 -0.23
N ALA A 117 -20.51 -9.75 -0.31
CA ALA A 117 -21.18 -10.59 0.67
C ALA A 117 -20.49 -11.96 0.74
N LYS A 118 -20.34 -12.48 1.97
CA LYS A 118 -19.76 -13.79 2.23
C LYS A 118 -20.82 -14.89 2.13
N VAL A 119 -22.02 -14.61 2.59
CA VAL A 119 -23.18 -15.50 2.57
C VAL A 119 -24.35 -14.71 1.99
N GLU A 120 -25.03 -15.28 1.01
CA GLU A 120 -26.26 -14.74 0.43
C GLU A 120 -27.30 -15.86 0.43
N MET A 121 -28.45 -15.62 1.06
CA MET A 121 -29.52 -16.62 1.19
C MET A 121 -30.81 -16.07 0.62
N PRO A 122 -31.46 -16.77 -0.33
CA PRO A 122 -32.75 -16.33 -0.86
C PRO A 122 -33.82 -16.40 0.22
N LEU A 123 -34.63 -15.34 0.31
CA LEU A 123 -35.67 -15.21 1.33
C LEU A 123 -37.00 -15.87 0.92
N ALA A 124 -37.21 -16.09 -0.38
CA ALA A 124 -38.42 -16.74 -0.90
C ALA A 124 -38.43 -18.25 -0.62
N MET A 125 -39.60 -18.78 -0.24
CA MET A 125 -39.88 -20.21 -0.17
C MET A 125 -40.15 -20.73 -1.59
N THR A 126 -39.37 -21.71 -2.06
CA THR A 126 -39.79 -22.61 -3.13
C THR A 126 -40.57 -23.77 -2.52
N ASP A 127 -41.41 -24.47 -3.28
CA ASP A 127 -42.26 -25.57 -2.76
C ASP A 127 -41.47 -26.70 -2.05
N GLU A 128 -40.15 -26.77 -2.26
CA GLU A 128 -39.22 -27.73 -1.66
C GLU A 128 -38.32 -27.14 -0.55
N ALA A 129 -38.44 -25.84 -0.23
CA ALA A 129 -37.55 -25.17 0.72
C ALA A 129 -37.94 -25.43 2.19
N PRO A 130 -36.98 -25.74 3.07
CA PRO A 130 -37.25 -25.92 4.50
C PRO A 130 -37.70 -24.60 5.16
N ALA A 131 -38.67 -24.68 6.08
CA ALA A 131 -39.21 -23.51 6.81
C ALA A 131 -38.15 -22.77 7.65
N ARG A 132 -37.09 -23.46 8.07
CA ARG A 132 -35.91 -22.87 8.72
C ARG A 132 -34.66 -23.32 7.99
N GLU A 133 -33.85 -22.37 7.58
CA GLU A 133 -32.56 -22.65 6.96
C GLU A 133 -31.42 -22.25 7.90
N LYS A 134 -30.57 -23.20 8.24
CA LYS A 134 -29.40 -22.95 9.07
C LYS A 134 -28.32 -22.26 8.25
N PHE A 135 -27.72 -21.22 8.82
CA PHE A 135 -26.50 -20.65 8.28
C PHE A 135 -25.38 -20.73 9.30
N SER A 136 -24.17 -20.80 8.77
CA SER A 136 -22.95 -20.82 9.54
C SER A 136 -21.90 -20.03 8.79
N MET A 137 -21.59 -18.85 9.30
CA MET A 137 -20.61 -17.95 8.73
C MET A 137 -19.36 -17.94 9.59
N VAL A 138 -18.20 -18.22 9.00
CA VAL A 138 -16.93 -17.96 9.68
C VAL A 138 -16.76 -16.44 9.88
N ILE A 139 -16.48 -15.98 11.08
CA ILE A 139 -16.26 -14.57 11.45
C ILE A 139 -14.86 -14.32 11.99
N ASP A 140 -13.92 -15.23 11.72
CA ASP A 140 -12.50 -15.19 12.14
C ASP A 140 -11.90 -13.77 12.02
N GLY A 141 -11.79 -13.08 13.17
CA GLY A 141 -11.26 -11.72 13.30
C GLY A 141 -12.11 -10.57 12.73
N SER A 142 -13.36 -10.82 12.35
CA SER A 142 -14.34 -9.80 11.93
C SER A 142 -14.81 -8.98 13.13
N ARG A 143 -14.72 -7.65 13.04
CA ARG A 143 -15.21 -6.76 14.12
C ARG A 143 -16.67 -6.38 14.02
N THR A 144 -17.22 -6.52 12.83
CA THR A 144 -18.60 -6.21 12.51
C THR A 144 -19.15 -7.29 11.62
N ILE A 145 -20.39 -7.67 11.89
CA ILE A 145 -21.20 -8.49 10.98
C ILE A 145 -22.33 -7.58 10.55
N CYS A 146 -22.39 -7.30 9.25
CA CYS A 146 -23.53 -6.59 8.68
C CYS A 146 -24.49 -7.62 8.08
N LEU A 147 -25.74 -7.50 8.46
CA LEU A 147 -26.87 -8.25 7.91
C LEU A 147 -27.71 -7.26 7.09
N SER A 148 -27.95 -7.57 5.83
CA SER A 148 -28.77 -6.75 4.94
C SER A 148 -29.85 -7.59 4.27
N VAL A 149 -31.06 -7.05 4.19
CA VAL A 149 -32.18 -7.59 3.39
C VAL A 149 -32.30 -6.76 2.12
N GLY A 150 -32.47 -7.39 0.95
CA GLY A 150 -32.62 -6.69 -0.34
C GLY A 150 -33.89 -5.82 -0.43
N GLU A 151 -33.80 -4.64 -1.06
CA GLU A 151 -34.91 -3.70 -1.23
C GLU A 151 -35.80 -4.04 -2.43
N LEU A 152 -37.05 -4.48 -2.21
CA LEU A 152 -38.18 -4.38 -3.15
C LEU A 152 -39.53 -4.70 -2.47
N GLY A 153 -40.28 -3.66 -2.06
CA GLY A 153 -41.69 -3.75 -1.62
C GLY A 153 -41.92 -3.95 -0.11
N ASP A 154 -42.81 -3.14 0.46
CA ASP A 154 -43.34 -3.29 1.82
C ASP A 154 -44.02 -4.66 1.97
N ASP A 155 -43.43 -5.57 2.77
CA ASP A 155 -44.17 -6.42 3.71
C ASP A 155 -43.24 -7.39 4.49
N ALA A 156 -43.67 -7.68 5.73
CA ALA A 156 -43.20 -8.64 6.73
C ALA A 156 -41.73 -8.54 7.23
N PRO A 157 -41.48 -8.28 8.53
CA PRO A 157 -40.17 -8.45 9.13
C PRO A 157 -39.64 -9.89 9.01
N HIS A 158 -38.39 -10.07 8.57
CA HIS A 158 -37.78 -11.39 8.52
C HIS A 158 -37.19 -11.77 9.88
N GLN A 159 -37.55 -12.96 10.34
CA GLN A 159 -37.17 -13.49 11.64
C GLN A 159 -35.87 -14.30 11.54
N LEU A 160 -34.90 -13.92 12.35
CA LEU A 160 -33.70 -14.67 12.66
C LEU A 160 -33.91 -15.33 14.03
N ALA A 161 -33.67 -16.62 14.10
CA ALA A 161 -33.75 -17.40 15.32
C ALA A 161 -32.37 -18.00 15.66
N ASN A 162 -32.18 -18.33 16.95
CA ASN A 162 -31.02 -19.10 17.43
C ASN A 162 -29.66 -18.48 17.05
N LEU A 163 -29.57 -17.14 17.03
CA LEU A 163 -28.33 -16.45 16.68
C LEU A 163 -27.26 -16.65 17.76
N ARG A 164 -26.13 -17.23 17.37
CA ARG A 164 -25.05 -17.66 18.26
C ARG A 164 -23.69 -17.24 17.73
N LEU A 165 -22.83 -16.82 18.66
CA LEU A 165 -21.40 -16.66 18.42
C LEU A 165 -20.68 -17.88 18.97
N VAL A 166 -19.94 -18.60 18.12
CA VAL A 166 -19.20 -19.79 18.52
C VAL A 166 -17.72 -19.44 18.60
N LYS A 167 -17.15 -19.65 19.79
CA LYS A 167 -15.71 -19.53 20.03
C LYS A 167 -14.94 -20.53 19.19
N GLU A 168 -13.83 -20.09 18.63
CA GLU A 168 -12.91 -20.95 17.92
C GLU A 168 -11.94 -21.57 18.92
N LYS A 169 -11.84 -22.90 18.95
CA LYS A 169 -10.75 -23.54 19.68
C LYS A 169 -9.42 -23.15 19.02
N PRO A 170 -8.33 -23.01 19.79
CA PRO A 170 -7.02 -22.69 19.23
C PRO A 170 -6.66 -23.68 18.12
N LYS A 171 -6.38 -23.15 16.92
CA LYS A 171 -6.09 -23.95 15.72
C LYS A 171 -4.93 -24.90 16.00
N LYS A 172 -5.17 -26.21 15.86
CA LYS A 172 -4.08 -27.19 15.83
C LYS A 172 -3.24 -26.95 14.56
N PHE A 173 -1.93 -27.14 14.65
CA PHE A 173 -0.98 -26.92 13.54
C PHE A 173 -1.34 -27.70 12.25
N SER A 174 -2.17 -28.74 12.34
CA SER A 174 -2.67 -29.53 11.22
C SER A 174 -3.79 -28.87 10.39
N HIS A 175 -4.50 -27.85 10.92
CA HIS A 175 -5.55 -27.11 10.21
C HIS A 175 -5.16 -25.62 10.07
N PHE A 176 -4.21 -25.35 9.17
CA PHE A 176 -3.78 -23.98 8.84
C PHE A 176 -4.81 -23.22 7.98
N TRP A 177 -5.71 -23.93 7.32
CA TRP A 177 -6.69 -23.40 6.38
C TRP A 177 -8.10 -23.78 6.83
N GLY A 178 -8.98 -22.78 6.94
CA GLY A 178 -10.34 -22.95 7.44
C GLY A 178 -10.51 -22.47 8.87
N ALA A 179 -11.75 -22.57 9.36
CA ALA A 179 -12.07 -22.29 10.75
C ALA A 179 -11.77 -23.53 11.60
N GLY A 180 -11.21 -23.30 12.78
CA GLY A 180 -10.85 -24.29 13.78
C GLY A 180 -12.06 -24.97 14.40
N ASP A 181 -11.78 -25.96 15.24
CA ASP A 181 -12.81 -26.75 15.91
C ASP A 181 -13.74 -25.83 16.72
N ARG A 182 -15.04 -26.10 16.63
CA ARG A 182 -16.08 -25.34 17.34
C ARG A 182 -15.91 -25.50 18.86
N GLY A 183 -15.84 -24.37 19.55
CA GLY A 183 -15.77 -24.23 21.00
C GLY A 183 -17.13 -23.96 21.62
N GLU A 184 -17.12 -23.23 22.74
CA GLU A 184 -18.34 -22.78 23.42
C GLU A 184 -19.11 -21.80 22.55
N SER A 185 -20.43 -21.95 22.49
CA SER A 185 -21.34 -21.02 21.84
C SER A 185 -22.00 -20.11 22.86
N ILE A 186 -22.09 -18.82 22.55
CA ILE A 186 -22.78 -17.81 23.34
C ILE A 186 -23.97 -17.32 22.51
N ASP A 187 -25.18 -17.36 23.09
CA ASP A 187 -26.38 -16.79 22.46
C ASP A 187 -26.26 -15.25 22.39
N LEU A 188 -26.80 -14.65 21.32
CA LEU A 188 -26.67 -13.21 21.08
C LEU A 188 -27.31 -12.35 22.19
N GLY A 189 -28.37 -12.87 22.84
CA GLY A 189 -29.01 -12.23 24.00
C GLY A 189 -28.07 -12.12 25.19
N ASP A 190 -27.41 -13.21 25.55
CA ASP A 190 -26.43 -13.25 26.65
C ASP A 190 -25.22 -12.37 26.34
N TYR A 191 -24.78 -12.36 25.07
CA TYR A 191 -23.71 -11.48 24.61
C TYR A 191 -24.08 -10.00 24.81
N GLN A 192 -25.30 -9.59 24.45
CA GLN A 192 -25.80 -8.22 24.67
C GLN A 192 -25.75 -7.84 26.16
N GLN A 193 -26.24 -8.72 27.03
CA GLN A 193 -26.23 -8.49 28.47
C GLN A 193 -24.81 -8.41 29.05
N SER A 194 -23.89 -9.25 28.56
CA SER A 194 -22.48 -9.26 29.00
C SER A 194 -21.75 -7.95 28.67
N ILE A 195 -22.04 -7.35 27.52
CA ILE A 195 -21.51 -6.04 27.11
C ILE A 195 -22.09 -4.93 28.00
N MET A 196 -23.40 -4.96 28.25
CA MET A 196 -24.10 -3.96 29.06
C MET A 196 -23.69 -4.02 30.55
N ALA A 197 -23.26 -5.18 31.04
CA ALA A 197 -22.76 -5.37 32.39
C ALA A 197 -21.29 -4.92 32.62
N GLY A 198 -20.54 -4.58 31.56
CA GLY A 198 -19.14 -4.11 31.63
C GLY A 198 -18.97 -2.71 32.23
N ASP A 199 -17.80 -2.44 32.81
CA ASP A 199 -17.56 -1.43 33.85
C ASP A 199 -17.08 -0.04 33.36
N SER A 200 -17.05 0.24 32.05
CA SER A 200 -16.61 1.54 31.54
C SER A 200 -17.73 2.33 30.83
N ALA A 201 -18.02 3.54 31.32
CA ALA A 201 -19.03 4.44 30.76
C ALA A 201 -18.70 4.91 29.33
N GLU A 202 -17.43 4.82 28.91
CA GLU A 202 -17.00 5.09 27.53
C GLU A 202 -17.36 3.94 26.57
N GLU A 203 -17.42 2.68 27.01
CA GLU A 203 -17.90 1.55 26.19
C GLU A 203 -19.44 1.54 26.06
N ARG A 204 -20.16 2.07 27.06
CA ARG A 204 -21.63 2.15 27.07
C ARG A 204 -22.21 3.22 26.13
N SER A 205 -21.41 4.19 25.69
CA SER A 205 -21.91 5.39 25.00
C SER A 205 -21.90 5.33 23.46
N GLN A 206 -21.33 4.30 22.81
CA GLN A 206 -21.12 4.34 21.35
C GLN A 206 -21.57 3.15 20.49
N SER A 207 -22.17 2.11 21.04
CA SER A 207 -22.86 1.13 20.19
C SER A 207 -23.69 0.19 21.05
N ASP A 208 -25.01 0.23 20.89
CA ASP A 208 -25.80 -0.99 21.07
C ASP A 208 -25.10 -2.07 20.20
N PRO A 209 -24.64 -3.20 20.75
CA PRO A 209 -23.96 -4.22 19.95
C PRO A 209 -24.88 -4.78 18.85
N LEU A 210 -26.18 -4.48 18.91
CA LEU A 210 -27.24 -4.96 18.05
C LEU A 210 -28.05 -3.80 17.47
N VAL A 211 -27.36 -2.77 16.96
CA VAL A 211 -28.01 -1.64 16.29
C VAL A 211 -28.91 -2.17 15.18
N ASP A 212 -30.17 -1.70 15.18
CA ASP A 212 -31.22 -2.01 14.19
C ASP A 212 -31.77 -3.45 14.19
N LEU A 213 -31.44 -4.27 15.20
CA LEU A 213 -32.10 -5.57 15.46
C LEU A 213 -33.24 -5.40 16.47
N ILE A 214 -34.47 -5.63 16.03
CA ILE A 214 -35.68 -5.53 16.88
C ILE A 214 -36.00 -6.93 17.46
N LEU A 215 -36.32 -7.00 18.75
CA LEU A 215 -36.84 -8.22 19.38
C LEU A 215 -38.34 -8.38 19.04
N SER A 216 -38.74 -9.51 18.47
CA SER A 216 -40.16 -9.88 18.32
C SER A 216 -40.61 -10.82 19.44
N GLU A 217 -41.92 -11.08 19.58
CA GLU A 217 -42.44 -12.04 20.55
C GLU A 217 -41.78 -13.42 20.38
N GLY A 218 -41.26 -14.00 21.48
CA GLY A 218 -40.71 -15.37 21.48
C GLY A 218 -39.20 -15.53 21.31
N ASP A 219 -38.38 -14.52 21.62
CA ASP A 219 -36.89 -14.55 21.56
C ASP A 219 -36.30 -14.54 20.13
N GLU A 220 -37.16 -14.28 19.13
CA GLU A 220 -36.79 -14.12 17.73
C GLU A 220 -36.35 -12.66 17.45
N ARG A 221 -35.31 -12.49 16.63
CA ARG A 221 -34.79 -11.17 16.25
C ARG A 221 -35.16 -10.84 14.82
N VAL A 222 -35.51 -9.59 14.59
CA VAL A 222 -36.03 -9.11 13.32
C VAL A 222 -35.12 -8.04 12.73
N ILE A 223 -34.89 -8.13 11.42
CA ILE A 223 -34.35 -7.02 10.63
C ILE A 223 -35.52 -6.42 9.83
N PRO A 224 -35.88 -5.15 10.06
CA PRO A 224 -36.88 -4.48 9.26
C PRO A 224 -36.50 -4.49 7.77
N TYR A 225 -37.50 -4.62 6.90
CA TYR A 225 -37.27 -4.63 5.46
C TYR A 225 -36.58 -3.33 4.98
N GLY A 226 -35.61 -3.46 4.07
CA GLY A 226 -34.79 -2.33 3.62
C GLY A 226 -33.80 -1.78 4.67
N ASN A 227 -33.76 -2.36 5.88
CA ASN A 227 -32.84 -1.93 6.93
C ASN A 227 -31.60 -2.84 7.02
N ARG A 228 -30.53 -2.32 7.60
CA ARG A 228 -29.28 -3.04 7.84
C ARG A 228 -29.10 -3.20 9.34
N ALA A 229 -28.84 -4.42 9.79
CA ALA A 229 -28.47 -4.67 11.17
C ALA A 229 -26.97 -4.83 11.31
N TRP A 230 -26.43 -4.28 12.40
CA TRP A 230 -25.01 -4.35 12.73
C TRP A 230 -24.80 -5.10 14.03
N ILE A 231 -23.98 -6.14 13.96
CA ILE A 231 -23.48 -6.83 15.14
C ILE A 231 -22.04 -6.39 15.37
N TYR A 232 -21.79 -5.68 16.46
CA TYR A 232 -20.45 -5.24 16.85
C TYR A 232 -19.81 -6.25 17.79
N LEU A 233 -18.62 -6.71 17.44
CA LEU A 233 -17.86 -7.70 18.20
C LEU A 233 -16.73 -7.04 19.00
N PRO A 234 -16.38 -7.58 20.20
CA PRO A 234 -15.40 -6.96 21.08
C PRO A 234 -14.01 -7.03 20.48
N LYS A 235 -13.12 -6.12 20.89
CA LYS A 235 -11.74 -6.14 20.41
C LYS A 235 -11.04 -7.43 20.85
N GLY A 236 -10.44 -8.15 19.90
CA GLY A 236 -9.65 -9.35 20.18
C GLY A 236 -10.46 -10.57 20.60
N HIS A 237 -11.76 -10.62 20.25
CA HIS A 237 -12.60 -11.78 20.52
C HIS A 237 -12.07 -13.07 19.90
N ASP A 238 -12.45 -14.20 20.49
CA ASP A 238 -12.11 -15.55 20.06
C ASP A 238 -13.24 -16.23 19.25
N PHE A 239 -14.33 -15.51 18.93
CA PHE A 239 -15.39 -16.04 18.06
C PHE A 239 -14.88 -16.34 16.64
N GLY A 240 -15.03 -17.59 16.23
CA GLY A 240 -14.70 -18.06 14.87
C GLY A 240 -15.92 -18.20 13.98
N TRP A 241 -17.11 -18.38 14.55
CA TRP A 241 -18.35 -18.58 13.79
C TRP A 241 -19.51 -17.74 14.31
N PHE A 242 -20.34 -17.29 13.38
CA PHE A 242 -21.66 -16.74 13.60
C PHE A 242 -22.67 -17.69 12.96
N GLU A 243 -23.52 -18.26 13.79
CA GLU A 243 -24.50 -19.28 13.41
C GLU A 243 -25.89 -18.80 13.75
N GLY A 244 -26.87 -19.28 13.01
CA GLY A 244 -28.27 -18.97 13.25
C GLY A 244 -29.18 -19.67 12.27
N GLU A 245 -30.47 -19.42 12.44
CA GLU A 245 -31.53 -19.92 11.59
C GLU A 245 -32.24 -18.74 10.95
N LEU A 246 -32.33 -18.74 9.62
CA LEU A 246 -33.26 -17.90 8.90
C LEU A 246 -34.64 -18.56 8.95
N VAL A 247 -35.60 -17.89 9.59
CA VAL A 247 -37.00 -18.32 9.60
C VAL A 247 -37.68 -17.72 8.38
N ARG A 248 -38.07 -18.58 7.44
CA ARG A 248 -38.70 -18.15 6.18
C ARG A 248 -40.21 -18.02 6.38
N SER A 249 -40.73 -16.82 6.15
CA SER A 249 -42.18 -16.60 6.05
C SER A 249 -42.65 -16.89 4.62
N ALA A 250 -43.88 -17.39 4.47
CA ALA A 250 -44.51 -17.61 3.17
C ALA A 250 -44.85 -16.26 2.52
N MET A 251 -43.84 -15.56 2.00
CA MET A 251 -44.05 -14.37 1.18
C MET A 251 -44.44 -14.74 -0.25
N ALA A 252 -45.15 -13.81 -0.90
CA ALA A 252 -45.62 -13.93 -2.26
C ALA A 252 -44.51 -14.40 -3.21
N ALA A 253 -44.76 -15.50 -3.93
CA ALA A 253 -43.89 -16.01 -4.97
C ALA A 253 -43.54 -14.89 -5.96
N GLY A 254 -42.27 -14.45 -5.96
CA GLY A 254 -41.79 -13.38 -6.85
C GLY A 254 -40.73 -12.42 -6.28
N SER A 255 -40.46 -12.43 -4.96
CA SER A 255 -39.43 -11.56 -4.37
C SER A 255 -38.00 -12.13 -4.55
N ASN A 256 -37.12 -11.42 -5.27
CA ASN A 256 -35.67 -11.70 -5.35
C ASN A 256 -34.91 -11.20 -4.10
N ALA A 257 -35.56 -11.17 -2.94
CA ALA A 257 -34.96 -10.66 -1.72
C ALA A 257 -33.95 -11.68 -1.16
N HIS A 258 -32.78 -11.21 -0.75
CA HIS A 258 -31.71 -12.02 -0.17
C HIS A 258 -31.31 -11.47 1.20
N LEU A 259 -30.98 -12.36 2.14
CA LEU A 259 -30.21 -12.03 3.34
C LEU A 259 -28.72 -12.13 3.00
N SER A 260 -28.01 -11.01 3.11
CA SER A 260 -26.58 -10.93 2.82
C SER A 260 -25.78 -10.63 4.07
N LEU A 261 -24.73 -11.43 4.32
CA LEU A 261 -23.79 -11.23 5.42
C LEU A 261 -22.44 -10.75 4.89
N TYR A 262 -21.95 -9.63 5.41
CA TYR A 262 -20.71 -9.01 4.95
C TYR A 262 -19.59 -9.02 6.00
N ARG A 263 -18.33 -9.12 5.54
CA ARG A 263 -17.12 -8.94 6.37
C ARG A 263 -16.67 -7.48 6.50
N ASN A 264 -17.08 -6.68 5.53
CA ASN A 264 -16.80 -5.27 5.39
C ASN A 264 -18.13 -4.53 5.29
N HIS A 265 -18.10 -3.21 5.37
CA HIS A 265 -19.32 -2.44 5.19
C HIS A 265 -19.91 -2.67 3.77
N PRO A 266 -21.23 -2.94 3.61
CA PRO A 266 -21.84 -3.34 2.33
C PRO A 266 -21.56 -2.39 1.17
N GLU A 267 -21.62 -1.09 1.43
CA GLU A 267 -21.36 -0.04 0.42
C GLU A 267 -19.89 0.08 -0.01
N THR A 268 -18.95 -0.56 0.68
CA THR A 268 -17.52 -0.42 0.36
C THR A 268 -17.24 -0.87 -1.07
N PHE A 269 -17.89 -1.93 -1.53
CA PHE A 269 -17.70 -2.44 -2.90
C PHE A 269 -18.18 -1.43 -3.95
N ASP A 270 -19.44 -0.98 -3.85
CA ASP A 270 -20.04 -0.06 -4.82
C ASP A 270 -19.34 1.30 -4.83
N LEU A 271 -18.97 1.80 -3.65
CA LEU A 271 -18.16 2.99 -3.53
C LEU A 271 -16.80 2.80 -4.22
N THR A 272 -16.11 1.68 -3.96
CA THR A 272 -14.84 1.38 -4.63
C THR A 272 -14.99 1.37 -6.14
N VAL A 273 -16.06 0.77 -6.68
CA VAL A 273 -16.34 0.75 -8.12
C VAL A 273 -16.49 2.17 -8.66
N ARG A 274 -17.33 3.01 -8.04
CA ARG A 274 -17.55 4.41 -8.47
C ARG A 274 -16.28 5.24 -8.40
N LEU A 275 -15.55 5.19 -7.29
CA LEU A 275 -14.27 5.90 -7.13
C LEU A 275 -13.24 5.42 -8.16
N SER A 276 -13.26 4.13 -8.49
CA SER A 276 -12.35 3.57 -9.48
C SER A 276 -12.69 4.05 -10.88
N GLN A 277 -13.96 4.13 -11.26
CA GLN A 277 -14.38 4.68 -12.55
C GLN A 277 -13.88 6.12 -12.73
N ILE A 278 -13.98 6.95 -11.68
CA ILE A 278 -13.49 8.34 -11.70
C ILE A 278 -11.96 8.38 -11.77
N THR A 279 -11.29 7.65 -10.88
CA THR A 279 -9.82 7.65 -10.82
C THR A 279 -9.19 6.98 -12.03
N PHE A 280 -9.90 6.12 -12.77
CA PHE A 280 -9.36 5.50 -13.98
C PHE A 280 -9.10 6.53 -15.08
N CYS A 281 -9.83 7.64 -15.13
CA CYS A 281 -9.57 8.75 -16.07
C CYS A 281 -8.14 9.32 -15.93
N TYR A 282 -7.53 9.21 -14.75
CA TYR A 282 -6.14 9.61 -14.53
C TYR A 282 -5.14 8.76 -15.32
N LEU A 283 -5.47 7.51 -15.63
CA LEU A 283 -4.63 6.61 -16.44
C LEU A 283 -4.32 7.23 -17.80
N LEU A 284 -5.36 7.78 -18.45
CA LEU A 284 -5.24 8.43 -19.75
C LEU A 284 -4.17 9.52 -19.71
N PHE A 285 -4.24 10.41 -18.71
CA PHE A 285 -3.28 11.51 -18.58
C PHE A 285 -1.89 11.04 -18.19
N MET A 286 -1.77 10.03 -17.34
CA MET A 286 -0.47 9.59 -16.83
C MET A 286 0.45 8.98 -17.89
N ALA A 287 -0.10 8.20 -18.81
CA ALA A 287 0.70 7.66 -19.90
C ALA A 287 1.13 8.76 -20.90
N LEU A 288 0.30 9.77 -21.12
CA LEU A 288 0.66 10.96 -21.93
C LEU A 288 1.71 11.83 -21.21
N VAL A 289 1.60 12.00 -19.90
CA VAL A 289 2.60 12.63 -19.04
C VAL A 289 3.94 11.90 -19.13
N ALA A 290 3.94 10.57 -19.09
CA ALA A 290 5.14 9.77 -19.26
C ALA A 290 5.78 10.01 -20.64
N HIS A 291 4.97 10.06 -21.70
CA HIS A 291 5.44 10.37 -23.04
C HIS A 291 6.09 11.76 -23.14
N LEU A 292 5.40 12.80 -22.68
CA LEU A 292 5.91 14.18 -22.70
C LEU A 292 7.15 14.35 -21.83
N SER A 293 7.20 13.66 -20.69
CA SER A 293 8.42 13.55 -19.88
C SER A 293 9.57 12.92 -20.67
N GLY A 294 9.31 11.86 -21.44
CA GLY A 294 10.30 11.22 -22.29
C GLY A 294 10.87 12.20 -23.32
N VAL A 295 10.01 12.97 -23.99
CA VAL A 295 10.42 14.01 -24.95
C VAL A 295 11.33 15.04 -24.27
N LEU A 296 10.87 15.66 -23.18
CA LEU A 296 11.64 16.68 -22.45
C LEU A 296 12.97 16.14 -21.91
N ASN A 297 13.00 14.92 -21.40
CA ASN A 297 14.22 14.29 -20.90
C ASN A 297 15.25 14.05 -22.01
N THR A 298 14.83 13.66 -23.22
CA THR A 298 15.71 13.53 -24.39
C THR A 298 16.36 14.86 -24.74
N PHE A 299 15.60 15.96 -24.67
CA PHE A 299 16.11 17.33 -24.86
C PHE A 299 16.75 17.95 -23.60
N ARG A 300 17.07 17.15 -22.57
CA ARG A 300 17.75 17.55 -21.33
C ARG A 300 16.98 18.50 -20.40
N PHE A 301 15.65 18.57 -20.54
CA PHE A 301 14.75 19.30 -19.64
C PHE A 301 14.21 18.41 -18.51
N PHE A 302 15.04 18.18 -17.49
CA PHE A 302 14.70 17.28 -16.37
C PHE A 302 13.81 17.90 -15.28
N GLY A 303 13.76 19.24 -15.19
CA GLY A 303 13.13 19.94 -14.06
C GLY A 303 11.60 19.85 -14.04
N VAL A 304 10.95 20.15 -15.17
CA VAL A 304 9.47 20.15 -15.26
C VAL A 304 8.89 18.75 -15.06
N PRO A 305 9.45 17.68 -15.68
CA PRO A 305 9.02 16.31 -15.37
C PRO A 305 9.16 15.93 -13.89
N ALA A 306 10.25 16.33 -13.24
CA ALA A 306 10.46 16.06 -11.82
C ALA A 306 9.49 16.82 -10.90
N ALA A 307 8.97 17.96 -11.34
CA ALA A 307 7.99 18.76 -10.60
C ALA A 307 6.55 18.26 -10.75
N ALA A 308 6.23 17.44 -11.77
CA ALA A 308 4.86 16.98 -12.01
C ALA A 308 4.19 16.32 -10.79
N PRO A 309 4.86 15.44 -10.01
CA PRO A 309 4.27 14.85 -8.81
C PRO A 309 3.92 15.86 -7.69
N ILE A 310 4.53 17.04 -7.67
CA ILE A 310 4.18 18.11 -6.72
C ILE A 310 2.75 18.57 -6.94
N LEU A 311 2.34 18.70 -8.20
CA LEU A 311 1.01 19.17 -8.58
C LEU A 311 -0.09 18.23 -8.09
N LEU A 312 0.14 16.91 -8.15
CA LEU A 312 -0.77 15.92 -7.57
C LEU A 312 -0.99 16.18 -6.08
N ASN A 313 0.09 16.37 -5.32
CA ASN A 313 -0.03 16.62 -3.89
C ASN A 313 -0.72 17.96 -3.59
N LEU A 314 -0.43 19.01 -4.36
CA LEU A 314 -1.09 20.31 -4.20
C LEU A 314 -2.60 20.22 -4.46
N VAL A 315 -3.03 19.53 -5.53
CA VAL A 315 -4.45 19.34 -5.84
C VAL A 315 -5.16 18.59 -4.72
N PHE A 316 -4.54 17.55 -4.17
CA PHE A 316 -5.10 16.85 -3.01
C PHE A 316 -5.18 17.74 -1.77
N LEU A 317 -4.12 18.49 -1.45
CA LEU A 317 -4.09 19.39 -0.29
C LEU A 317 -5.17 20.47 -0.41
N LEU A 318 -5.37 21.02 -1.61
CA LEU A 318 -6.46 21.97 -1.90
C LEU A 318 -7.84 21.30 -1.82
N GLY A 319 -8.00 20.08 -2.36
CA GLY A 319 -9.22 19.30 -2.26
C GLY A 319 -9.64 19.05 -0.81
N LEU A 320 -8.71 18.57 0.00
CA LEU A 320 -8.92 18.29 1.41
C LEU A 320 -9.11 19.56 2.24
N GLY A 321 -8.34 20.62 1.97
CA GLY A 321 -8.42 21.88 2.72
C GLY A 321 -9.67 22.71 2.38
N VAL A 322 -10.00 22.86 1.10
CA VAL A 322 -11.09 23.73 0.65
C VAL A 322 -12.43 23.00 0.65
N PHE A 323 -12.52 21.84 -0.01
CA PHE A 323 -13.80 21.17 -0.21
C PHE A 323 -14.20 20.30 0.98
N VAL A 324 -13.26 19.53 1.53
CA VAL A 324 -13.57 18.66 2.67
C VAL A 324 -13.66 19.49 3.96
N ALA A 325 -12.62 20.28 4.28
CA ALA A 325 -12.62 21.07 5.51
C ALA A 325 -13.50 22.33 5.43
N GLY A 326 -13.37 23.10 4.34
CA GLY A 326 -14.06 24.39 4.19
C GLY A 326 -15.54 24.27 3.85
N MET A 327 -15.89 23.38 2.90
CA MET A 327 -17.28 23.20 2.46
C MET A 327 -18.01 22.05 3.18
N LYS A 328 -17.36 21.36 4.12
CA LYS A 328 -17.91 20.21 4.87
C LYS A 328 -18.59 19.18 3.96
N SER A 329 -17.96 18.84 2.84
CA SER A 329 -18.51 17.83 1.93
C SER A 329 -18.79 16.52 2.67
N GLU A 330 -20.01 16.02 2.54
CA GLU A 330 -20.45 14.76 3.16
C GLU A 330 -19.73 13.53 2.57
N VAL A 331 -19.01 13.69 1.45
CA VAL A 331 -18.42 12.56 0.71
C VAL A 331 -16.94 12.78 0.36
N PRO A 332 -16.02 12.80 1.35
CA PRO A 332 -14.63 13.16 1.16
C PRO A 332 -13.86 12.22 0.20
N ALA A 333 -14.27 10.95 0.10
CA ALA A 333 -13.65 10.00 -0.82
C ALA A 333 -13.89 10.36 -2.31
N HIS A 334 -15.06 10.91 -2.66
CA HIS A 334 -15.37 11.34 -4.04
C HIS A 334 -14.56 12.57 -4.43
N VAL A 335 -14.41 13.53 -3.50
CA VAL A 335 -13.55 14.71 -3.70
C VAL A 335 -12.12 14.26 -4.03
N LEU A 336 -11.58 13.29 -3.29
CA LEU A 336 -10.25 12.75 -3.54
C LEU A 336 -10.14 12.02 -4.89
N ALA A 337 -11.16 11.25 -5.28
CA ALA A 337 -11.17 10.61 -6.61
C ALA A 337 -11.13 11.64 -7.74
N TRP A 338 -11.87 12.74 -7.63
CA TRP A 338 -11.80 13.85 -8.58
C TRP A 338 -10.46 14.58 -8.53
N CYS A 339 -9.86 14.74 -7.35
CA CYS A 339 -8.50 15.30 -7.21
C CYS A 339 -7.48 14.50 -8.01
N VAL A 340 -7.58 13.17 -8.02
CA VAL A 340 -6.71 12.30 -8.85
C VAL A 340 -6.89 12.61 -10.33
N ALA A 341 -8.13 12.62 -10.83
CA ALA A 341 -8.42 12.89 -12.25
C ALA A 341 -7.93 14.30 -12.67
N ILE A 342 -8.25 15.33 -11.88
CA ILE A 342 -7.86 16.72 -12.11
C ILE A 342 -6.34 16.85 -12.09
N ALA A 343 -5.66 16.23 -11.12
CA ALA A 343 -4.20 16.26 -11.05
C ALA A 343 -3.55 15.68 -12.31
N GLY A 344 -4.06 14.58 -12.85
CA GLY A 344 -3.57 14.02 -14.11
C GLY A 344 -3.69 15.00 -15.26
N LEU A 345 -4.87 15.62 -15.42
CA LEU A 345 -5.11 16.63 -16.45
C LEU A 345 -4.15 17.83 -16.30
N LEU A 346 -3.98 18.34 -15.09
CA LEU A 346 -3.09 19.47 -14.83
C LEU A 346 -1.61 19.10 -15.06
N GLN A 347 -1.18 17.88 -14.69
CA GLN A 347 0.16 17.38 -14.98
C GLN A 347 0.41 17.29 -16.48
N PHE A 348 -0.56 16.78 -17.23
CA PHE A 348 -0.53 16.73 -18.68
C PHE A 348 -0.42 18.14 -19.28
N ALA A 349 -1.29 19.07 -18.87
CA ALA A 349 -1.29 20.45 -19.36
C ALA A 349 0.04 21.16 -19.09
N MET A 350 0.61 20.98 -17.89
CA MET A 350 1.92 21.53 -17.52
C MET A 350 3.04 21.03 -18.44
N LEU A 351 3.12 19.73 -18.68
CA LEU A 351 4.16 19.13 -19.52
C LEU A 351 3.95 19.44 -21.00
N TYR A 352 2.72 19.46 -21.47
CA TYR A 352 2.39 19.82 -22.85
C TYR A 352 2.76 21.29 -23.12
N GLY A 353 2.39 22.19 -22.21
CA GLY A 353 2.79 23.61 -22.28
C GLY A 353 4.31 23.79 -22.22
N ALA A 354 5.02 22.97 -21.43
CA ALA A 354 6.48 22.99 -21.40
C ALA A 354 7.09 22.51 -22.72
N CYS A 355 6.57 21.45 -23.34
CA CYS A 355 7.00 21.02 -24.67
C CYS A 355 6.79 22.14 -25.71
N TRP A 356 5.62 22.75 -25.73
CA TRP A 356 5.28 23.84 -26.65
C TRP A 356 6.20 25.06 -26.47
N LYS A 357 6.38 25.53 -25.22
CA LYS A 357 7.22 26.70 -24.91
C LYS A 357 8.70 26.50 -25.29
N ASN A 358 9.19 25.25 -25.27
CA ASN A 358 10.57 24.94 -25.65
C ASN A 358 10.72 24.54 -27.12
N GLY A 359 9.69 24.70 -27.95
CA GLY A 359 9.74 24.41 -29.40
C GLY A 359 9.47 22.95 -29.79
N TYR A 360 9.34 22.04 -28.82
CA TYR A 360 9.12 20.60 -29.06
C TYR A 360 7.63 20.24 -29.03
N ALA A 361 6.80 20.97 -29.78
CA ALA A 361 5.35 20.78 -29.78
C ALA A 361 4.97 19.41 -30.36
N VAL A 362 4.43 18.53 -29.50
CA VAL A 362 3.91 17.23 -29.90
C VAL A 362 2.51 17.42 -30.51
N ARG A 363 2.34 17.07 -31.79
CA ARG A 363 1.08 17.30 -32.52
C ARG A 363 0.20 16.06 -32.49
N ILE A 364 -1.10 16.25 -32.31
CA ILE A 364 -2.08 15.19 -32.54
C ILE A 364 -2.23 15.02 -34.04
N GLN A 365 -1.84 13.85 -34.54
CA GLN A 365 -1.97 13.43 -35.93
C GLN A 365 -2.66 12.07 -36.04
N LYS A 366 -3.07 11.66 -37.24
CA LYS A 366 -3.61 10.32 -37.47
C LYS A 366 -2.56 9.27 -37.08
N PRO A 367 -2.86 8.33 -36.16
CA PRO A 367 -1.88 7.34 -35.72
C PRO A 367 -1.52 6.39 -36.87
N VAL A 368 -0.23 6.18 -37.07
CA VAL A 368 0.30 5.24 -38.07
C VAL A 368 1.03 4.13 -37.34
N PHE A 369 0.54 2.90 -37.47
CA PHE A 369 1.16 1.70 -36.89
C PHE A 369 2.28 1.16 -37.81
N ASP A 370 3.36 1.92 -37.90
CA ASP A 370 4.54 1.57 -38.69
C ASP A 370 5.46 0.57 -37.96
N SER A 371 6.55 0.17 -38.63
CA SER A 371 7.57 -0.73 -38.06
C SER A 371 8.22 -0.15 -36.80
N SER A 372 8.37 1.17 -36.73
CA SER A 372 8.90 1.92 -35.59
C SER A 372 8.01 1.76 -34.36
N MET A 373 6.70 1.91 -34.54
CA MET A 373 5.71 1.75 -33.48
C MET A 373 5.66 0.31 -32.98
N LYS A 374 5.69 -0.68 -33.90
CA LYS A 374 5.77 -2.10 -33.53
C LYS A 374 7.02 -2.40 -32.70
N LYS A 375 8.17 -1.82 -33.08
CA LYS A 375 9.43 -1.97 -32.34
C LYS A 375 9.36 -1.33 -30.95
N LEU A 376 8.74 -0.15 -30.83
CA LEU A 376 8.52 0.50 -29.53
C LEU A 376 7.71 -0.40 -28.59
N PHE A 377 6.55 -0.90 -29.03
CA PHE A 377 5.72 -1.79 -28.22
C PHE A 377 6.42 -3.10 -27.86
N LEU A 378 7.15 -3.72 -28.81
CA LEU A 378 7.90 -4.94 -28.55
C LEU A 378 8.99 -4.73 -27.48
N LEU A 379 9.68 -3.59 -27.51
CA LEU A 379 10.71 -3.23 -26.51
C LEU A 379 10.11 -2.89 -25.15
N MET A 380 8.84 -2.48 -25.09
CA MET A 380 8.15 -2.23 -23.82
C MET A 380 7.83 -3.53 -23.08
N ILE A 381 7.56 -4.65 -23.78
CA ILE A 381 7.09 -5.90 -23.15
C ILE A 381 8.00 -6.36 -22.00
N PRO A 382 9.33 -6.50 -22.14
CA PRO A 382 10.19 -6.92 -21.04
C PRO A 382 10.17 -5.94 -19.86
N GLY A 383 10.09 -4.63 -20.14
CA GLY A 383 9.98 -3.60 -19.12
C GLY A 383 8.65 -3.64 -18.37
N ILE A 384 7.55 -3.90 -19.08
CA ILE A 384 6.21 -4.06 -18.48
C ILE A 384 6.19 -5.31 -17.61
N LEU A 385 6.76 -6.42 -18.08
CA LEU A 385 6.86 -7.65 -17.29
C LEU A 385 7.69 -7.42 -16.01
N ALA A 386 8.85 -6.78 -16.12
CA ALA A 386 9.69 -6.46 -14.97
C ALA A 386 8.99 -5.53 -13.96
N ALA A 387 8.34 -4.46 -14.44
CA ALA A 387 7.58 -3.55 -13.59
C ALA A 387 6.33 -4.24 -13.00
N GLY A 388 5.66 -5.07 -13.80
CA GLY A 388 4.45 -5.81 -13.45
C GLY A 388 4.70 -6.79 -12.31
N ILE A 389 5.80 -7.56 -12.37
CA ILE A 389 6.21 -8.44 -11.27
C ILE A 389 6.25 -7.68 -9.93
N GLN A 390 6.83 -6.49 -9.90
CA GLN A 390 6.88 -5.69 -8.67
C GLN A 390 5.50 -5.18 -8.22
N GLN A 391 4.59 -4.88 -9.15
CA GLN A 391 3.24 -4.44 -8.80
C GLN A 391 2.32 -5.58 -8.35
N ILE A 392 2.52 -6.80 -8.85
CA ILE A 392 1.76 -7.98 -8.42
C ILE A 392 1.87 -8.14 -6.90
N ASN A 393 3.03 -7.84 -6.32
CA ASN A 393 3.24 -7.94 -4.88
C ASN A 393 2.24 -7.09 -4.06
N LEU A 394 2.05 -5.83 -4.48
CA LEU A 394 1.13 -4.90 -3.82
C LEU A 394 -0.33 -5.23 -4.13
N LEU A 395 -0.59 -5.75 -5.34
CA LEU A 395 -1.93 -6.18 -5.74
C LEU A 395 -2.40 -7.36 -4.88
N VAL A 396 -1.60 -8.42 -4.77
CA VAL A 396 -1.98 -9.62 -4.03
C VAL A 396 -2.12 -9.33 -2.54
N GLY A 397 -1.18 -8.58 -1.95
CA GLY A 397 -1.31 -8.16 -0.55
C GLY A 397 -2.61 -7.39 -0.30
N GLY A 398 -3.02 -6.55 -1.25
CA GLY A 398 -4.29 -5.83 -1.16
C GLY A 398 -5.54 -6.69 -1.39
N VAL A 399 -5.47 -7.72 -2.25
CA VAL A 399 -6.55 -8.71 -2.44
C VAL A 399 -6.77 -9.47 -1.13
N ILE A 400 -5.70 -9.96 -0.50
CA ILE A 400 -5.77 -10.68 0.78
C ILE A 400 -6.27 -9.75 1.88
N ALA A 401 -5.77 -8.51 1.94
CA ALA A 401 -6.22 -7.52 2.91
C ALA A 401 -7.70 -7.15 2.76
N SER A 402 -8.29 -7.22 1.56
CA SER A 402 -9.72 -6.90 1.34
C SER A 402 -10.68 -7.77 2.17
N PHE A 403 -10.23 -8.92 2.67
CA PHE A 403 -11.03 -9.80 3.52
C PHE A 403 -11.16 -9.32 4.98
N LYS A 404 -10.51 -8.23 5.36
CA LYS A 404 -10.59 -7.63 6.70
C LYS A 404 -10.76 -6.11 6.61
N GLN A 405 -11.80 -5.58 7.25
CA GLN A 405 -12.07 -4.14 7.25
C GLN A 405 -10.92 -3.34 7.87
N GLY A 406 -10.47 -2.33 7.14
CA GLY A 406 -9.39 -1.41 7.48
C GLY A 406 -7.99 -1.92 7.20
N ALA A 407 -7.83 -3.21 6.88
CA ALA A 407 -6.52 -3.79 6.63
C ALA A 407 -5.79 -3.13 5.45
N ILE A 408 -6.52 -2.72 4.40
CA ILE A 408 -5.92 -2.05 3.23
C ILE A 408 -5.32 -0.71 3.65
N SER A 409 -6.08 0.09 4.40
CA SER A 409 -5.64 1.39 4.89
C SER A 409 -4.52 1.28 5.92
N TRP A 410 -4.59 0.37 6.89
CA TRP A 410 -3.52 0.16 7.88
C TRP A 410 -2.20 -0.23 7.21
N LEU A 411 -2.24 -1.14 6.23
CA LEU A 411 -1.08 -1.51 5.42
C LEU A 411 -0.55 -0.32 4.61
N TYR A 412 -1.44 0.50 4.04
CA TYR A 412 -1.04 1.69 3.29
C TYR A 412 -0.28 2.69 4.17
N TYR A 413 -0.85 3.10 5.30
CA TYR A 413 -0.24 4.12 6.17
C TYR A 413 1.07 3.64 6.81
N SER A 414 1.13 2.37 7.22
CA SER A 414 2.38 1.78 7.73
C SER A 414 3.47 1.67 6.66
N ASP A 415 3.11 1.26 5.43
CA ASP A 415 4.03 1.25 4.28
C ASP A 415 4.57 2.66 3.94
N ARG A 416 3.75 3.72 4.10
CA ARG A 416 4.23 5.11 3.89
C ARG A 416 5.37 5.47 4.84
N VAL A 417 5.22 5.16 6.14
CA VAL A 417 6.25 5.42 7.17
C VAL A 417 7.50 4.61 6.89
N TYR A 418 7.31 3.32 6.60
CA TYR A 418 8.36 2.39 6.23
C TYR A 418 9.17 2.83 4.99
N GLN A 419 8.53 3.49 4.01
CA GLN A 419 9.20 3.98 2.80
C GLN A 419 10.07 5.23 3.00
N LEU A 420 9.95 5.94 4.13
CA LEU A 420 10.72 7.16 4.36
C LEU A 420 12.23 6.88 4.41
N PRO A 421 12.76 5.98 5.28
CA PRO A 421 14.19 5.69 5.30
C PRO A 421 14.64 5.01 4.01
N LEU A 422 13.84 4.05 3.50
CA LEU A 422 14.14 3.31 2.28
C LEU A 422 14.35 4.24 1.08
N GLY A 423 13.47 5.23 0.93
CA GLY A 423 13.49 6.16 -0.19
C GLY A 423 14.65 7.13 -0.17
N MET A 424 15.09 7.58 1.00
CA MET A 424 16.26 8.46 1.10
C MET A 424 17.56 7.70 0.91
N ILE A 425 17.71 6.54 1.57
CA ILE A 425 18.98 5.82 1.66
C ILE A 425 19.18 4.92 0.43
N GLY A 426 18.16 4.12 0.09
CA GLY A 426 18.26 3.13 -1.00
C GLY A 426 18.45 3.78 -2.37
N ILE A 427 17.82 4.94 -2.61
CA ILE A 427 18.00 5.69 -3.85
C ILE A 427 19.39 6.32 -3.90
N ALA A 428 19.84 6.96 -2.80
CA ALA A 428 21.16 7.57 -2.74
C ALA A 428 22.27 6.54 -2.99
N LEU A 429 22.24 5.39 -2.29
CA LEU A 429 23.23 4.33 -2.47
C LEU A 429 23.20 3.76 -3.90
N GLY A 430 22.03 3.49 -4.48
CA GLY A 430 21.93 2.98 -5.85
C GLY A 430 22.51 3.94 -6.90
N VAL A 431 22.28 5.25 -6.74
CA VAL A 431 22.79 6.29 -7.65
C VAL A 431 24.31 6.44 -7.55
N VAL A 432 24.86 6.33 -6.34
CA VAL A 432 26.31 6.46 -6.12
C VAL A 432 27.06 5.20 -6.54
N LEU A 433 26.53 4.02 -6.21
CA LEU A 433 27.22 2.74 -6.44
C LEU A 433 27.24 2.34 -7.91
N LEU A 434 26.18 2.57 -8.68
CA LEU A 434 26.10 2.07 -10.05
C LEU A 434 27.22 2.62 -10.96
N PRO A 435 27.47 3.94 -11.05
CA PRO A 435 28.55 4.48 -11.86
C PRO A 435 29.93 4.02 -11.39
N GLU A 436 30.13 3.93 -10.08
CA GLU A 436 31.40 3.51 -9.47
C GLU A 436 31.72 2.05 -9.79
N VAL A 437 30.78 1.14 -9.52
CA VAL A 437 30.94 -0.30 -9.77
C VAL A 437 31.08 -0.56 -11.27
N THR A 438 30.31 0.12 -12.13
CA THR A 438 30.46 -0.01 -13.59
C THR A 438 31.85 0.39 -14.06
N ARG A 439 32.43 1.47 -13.50
CA ARG A 439 33.79 1.91 -13.83
C ARG A 439 34.85 0.89 -13.38
N LEU A 440 34.70 0.30 -12.20
CA LEU A 440 35.65 -0.67 -11.65
C LEU A 440 35.59 -2.01 -12.42
N VAL A 441 34.39 -2.50 -12.70
CA VAL A 441 34.18 -3.71 -13.51
C VAL A 441 34.73 -3.53 -14.93
N ARG A 442 34.54 -2.37 -15.56
CA ARG A 442 35.10 -2.06 -16.90
C ARG A 442 36.64 -1.92 -16.92
N ARG A 443 37.26 -1.74 -15.75
CA ARG A 443 38.72 -1.69 -15.59
C ARG A 443 39.30 -3.03 -15.14
N ASP A 444 38.48 -4.09 -15.15
CA ASP A 444 38.80 -5.42 -14.62
C ASP A 444 39.25 -5.41 -13.13
N ASP A 445 38.89 -4.36 -12.38
CA ASP A 445 39.16 -4.26 -10.94
C ASP A 445 38.01 -4.89 -10.14
N ALA A 446 37.95 -6.22 -10.18
CA ALA A 446 36.94 -7.00 -9.46
C ALA A 446 37.05 -6.85 -7.94
N VAL A 447 38.27 -6.67 -7.42
CA VAL A 447 38.53 -6.51 -5.98
C VAL A 447 38.02 -5.15 -5.49
N GLY A 448 38.33 -4.07 -6.21
CA GLY A 448 37.79 -2.75 -5.94
C GLY A 448 36.27 -2.72 -6.02
N ALA A 449 35.69 -3.34 -7.05
CA ALA A 449 34.23 -3.46 -7.19
C ALA A 449 33.58 -4.20 -6.01
N SER A 450 34.19 -5.31 -5.56
CA SER A 450 33.75 -6.04 -4.36
C SER A 450 33.79 -5.14 -3.12
N HIS A 451 34.89 -4.42 -2.90
CA HIS A 451 35.04 -3.51 -1.76
C HIS A 451 34.00 -2.39 -1.76
N SER A 452 33.73 -1.77 -2.91
CA SER A 452 32.69 -0.72 -3.02
C SER A 452 31.30 -1.28 -2.72
N MET A 453 30.97 -2.48 -3.21
CA MET A 453 29.70 -3.16 -2.92
C MET A 453 29.54 -3.49 -1.44
N VAL A 454 30.56 -4.11 -0.82
CA VAL A 454 30.55 -4.46 0.62
C VAL A 454 30.43 -3.20 1.48
N ARG A 455 31.16 -2.13 1.15
CA ARG A 455 31.05 -0.85 1.86
C ARG A 455 29.66 -0.23 1.71
N GLY A 456 29.05 -0.34 0.53
CA GLY A 456 27.65 0.04 0.31
C GLY A 456 26.69 -0.73 1.21
N MET A 457 26.90 -2.03 1.39
CA MET A 457 26.10 -2.88 2.28
C MET A 457 26.29 -2.46 3.75
N GLU A 458 27.52 -2.19 4.18
CA GLU A 458 27.81 -1.71 5.54
C GLU A 458 27.13 -0.38 5.84
N LEU A 459 27.23 0.60 4.93
CA LEU A 459 26.56 1.89 5.07
C LEU A 459 25.03 1.75 5.07
N GLY A 460 24.50 0.85 4.23
CA GLY A 460 23.08 0.53 4.22
C GLY A 460 22.61 -0.01 5.57
N LEU A 461 23.30 -1.02 6.12
CA LEU A 461 22.98 -1.62 7.42
C LEU A 461 23.15 -0.63 8.57
N LEU A 462 24.21 0.18 8.54
CA LEU A 462 24.50 1.20 9.56
C LEU A 462 23.36 2.20 9.77
N ILE A 463 22.58 2.50 8.72
CA ILE A 463 21.48 3.47 8.82
C ILE A 463 20.13 2.76 8.98
N THR A 464 19.95 1.60 8.35
CA THR A 464 18.63 0.93 8.30
C THR A 464 18.33 0.07 9.51
N LEU A 465 19.32 -0.59 10.11
CA LEU A 465 19.11 -1.38 11.34
C LEU A 465 18.59 -0.56 12.51
N PRO A 466 19.17 0.62 12.88
CA PRO A 466 18.63 1.42 13.97
C PRO A 466 17.23 1.95 13.65
N ALA A 467 16.97 2.34 12.40
CA ALA A 467 15.63 2.78 11.98
C ALA A 467 14.60 1.66 12.07
N ALA A 468 14.96 0.44 11.65
CA ALA A 468 14.13 -0.76 11.76
C ALA A 468 13.83 -1.08 13.23
N VAL A 469 14.83 -1.03 14.11
CA VAL A 469 14.63 -1.28 15.55
C VAL A 469 13.74 -0.20 16.17
N ALA A 470 13.94 1.08 15.85
CA ALA A 470 13.05 2.14 16.34
C ALA A 470 11.59 1.92 15.91
N MET A 471 11.35 1.56 14.65
CA MET A 471 10.00 1.23 14.14
C MET A 471 9.41 -0.03 14.77
N LEU A 472 10.24 -0.97 15.20
CA LEU A 472 9.80 -2.20 15.88
C LEU A 472 9.39 -1.92 17.33
N VAL A 473 10.15 -1.05 18.01
CA VAL A 473 10.00 -0.75 19.44
C VAL A 473 8.90 0.28 19.72
N ILE A 474 8.87 1.41 18.99
CA ILE A 474 7.92 2.51 19.21
C ILE A 474 6.99 2.77 18.00
N PRO A 475 6.36 1.74 17.39
CA PRO A 475 5.50 1.96 16.23
C PRO A 475 4.26 2.78 16.55
N GLU A 476 3.64 2.55 17.72
CA GLU A 476 2.40 3.20 18.12
C GLU A 476 2.58 4.71 18.32
N PRO A 477 3.57 5.20 19.09
CA PRO A 477 3.88 6.63 19.14
C PRO A 477 4.10 7.28 17.77
N ILE A 478 4.78 6.58 16.86
CA ILE A 478 4.99 7.05 15.49
C ILE A 478 3.65 7.19 14.78
N MET A 479 2.81 6.16 14.80
CA MET A 479 1.50 6.18 14.11
C MET A 479 0.52 7.17 14.74
N THR A 480 0.50 7.28 16.07
CA THR A 480 -0.34 8.23 16.81
C THR A 480 0.01 9.66 16.44
N VAL A 481 1.27 10.05 16.59
CA VAL A 481 1.70 11.43 16.33
C VAL A 481 1.50 11.81 14.86
N LEU A 482 1.66 10.86 13.94
CA LEU A 482 1.51 11.15 12.52
C LEU A 482 0.04 11.20 12.09
N PHE A 483 -0.73 10.17 12.40
CA PHE A 483 -2.02 9.90 11.76
C PHE A 483 -3.24 9.97 12.68
N GLN A 484 -3.12 9.77 14.00
CA GLN A 484 -4.27 9.70 14.93
C GLN A 484 -4.96 11.05 15.12
N ARG A 485 -5.88 11.37 14.22
CA ARG A 485 -6.66 12.60 14.17
C ARG A 485 -7.94 12.37 13.39
N GLY A 486 -9.01 13.07 13.73
CA GLY A 486 -10.26 13.02 12.98
C GLY A 486 -10.81 11.60 12.88
N ALA A 487 -11.08 11.14 11.66
CA ALA A 487 -11.60 9.81 11.35
C ALA A 487 -10.59 8.66 11.57
N PHE A 488 -9.30 8.95 11.78
CA PHE A 488 -8.29 7.94 12.08
C PHE A 488 -8.15 7.78 13.60
N THR A 489 -8.67 6.68 14.12
CA THR A 489 -8.83 6.43 15.56
C THR A 489 -7.54 5.96 16.22
N ALA A 490 -7.53 5.90 17.56
CA ALA A 490 -6.44 5.30 18.32
C ALA A 490 -6.24 3.81 17.96
N ASP A 491 -7.33 3.10 17.71
CA ASP A 491 -7.27 1.71 17.30
C ASP A 491 -6.61 1.56 15.92
N ASP A 492 -6.93 2.45 14.99
CA ASP A 492 -6.30 2.47 13.68
C ASP A 492 -4.79 2.71 13.76
N ALA A 493 -4.36 3.60 14.65
CA ALA A 493 -2.95 3.85 14.93
C ALA A 493 -2.26 2.61 15.50
N TYR A 494 -2.90 1.90 16.42
CA TYR A 494 -2.40 0.63 16.95
C TYR A 494 -2.30 -0.46 15.88
N GLN A 495 -3.36 -0.67 15.09
CA GLN A 495 -3.39 -1.71 14.04
C GLN A 495 -2.38 -1.43 12.91
N ALA A 496 -2.24 -0.17 12.50
CA ALA A 496 -1.22 0.24 11.55
C ALA A 496 0.19 0.17 12.17
N GLY A 497 0.33 0.42 13.47
CA GLY A 497 1.57 0.21 14.22
C GLY A 497 2.01 -1.25 14.23
N MET A 498 1.08 -2.20 14.40
CA MET A 498 1.40 -3.63 14.30
C MET A 498 1.87 -4.02 12.89
N ALA A 499 1.25 -3.49 11.84
CA ALA A 499 1.72 -3.67 10.47
C ALA A 499 3.12 -3.06 10.25
N LEU A 500 3.39 -1.89 10.84
CA LEU A 500 4.69 -1.23 10.78
C LEU A 500 5.80 -2.10 11.42
N ARG A 501 5.53 -2.80 12.52
CA ARG A 501 6.47 -3.79 13.10
C ARG A 501 6.82 -4.88 12.09
N GLY A 502 5.82 -5.40 11.39
CA GLY A 502 5.99 -6.41 10.34
C GLY A 502 6.89 -5.91 9.20
N PHE A 503 6.65 -4.68 8.71
CA PHE A 503 7.46 -4.06 7.67
C PHE A 503 8.88 -3.71 8.13
N ALA A 504 9.05 -3.29 9.37
CA ALA A 504 10.35 -2.88 9.93
C ALA A 504 11.41 -3.99 9.82
N LEU A 505 11.00 -5.26 9.99
CA LEU A 505 11.86 -6.44 9.82
C LEU A 505 12.48 -6.54 8.41
N GLY A 506 11.82 -6.00 7.40
CA GLY A 506 12.25 -6.00 6.00
C GLY A 506 13.11 -4.81 5.61
N LEU A 507 13.13 -3.72 6.39
CA LEU A 507 13.78 -2.46 6.03
C LEU A 507 15.26 -2.63 5.63
N PRO A 508 16.10 -3.35 6.41
CA PRO A 508 17.49 -3.57 6.02
C PRO A 508 17.59 -4.41 4.74
N GLY A 509 16.72 -5.40 4.60
CA GLY A 509 16.66 -6.26 3.41
C GLY A 509 16.38 -5.47 2.13
N TYR A 510 15.39 -4.56 2.14
CA TYR A 510 15.07 -3.75 0.97
C TYR A 510 16.18 -2.78 0.56
N VAL A 511 16.94 -2.23 1.51
CA VAL A 511 18.12 -1.42 1.18
C VAL A 511 19.24 -2.29 0.63
N LEU A 512 19.47 -3.48 1.19
CA LEU A 512 20.44 -4.43 0.62
C LEU A 512 20.09 -4.85 -0.80
N ILE A 513 18.81 -5.06 -1.13
CA ILE A 513 18.38 -5.30 -2.53
C ILE A 513 18.84 -4.14 -3.44
N LYS A 514 18.64 -2.89 -3.01
CA LYS A 514 19.04 -1.70 -3.79
C LYS A 514 20.55 -1.55 -3.93
N VAL A 515 21.32 -2.02 -2.96
CA VAL A 515 22.80 -2.04 -2.99
C VAL A 515 23.32 -3.17 -3.88
N LEU A 516 22.66 -4.33 -3.88
CA LEU A 516 23.08 -5.49 -4.67
C LEU A 516 22.73 -5.38 -6.15
N GLN A 517 21.59 -4.76 -6.50
CA GLN A 517 21.14 -4.58 -7.89
C GLN A 517 22.19 -3.96 -8.83
N PRO A 518 22.91 -2.88 -8.45
CA PRO A 518 24.02 -2.33 -9.26
C PRO A 518 25.07 -3.35 -9.71
N GLY A 519 25.40 -4.36 -8.89
CA GLY A 519 26.39 -5.38 -9.25
C GLY A 519 25.96 -6.25 -10.45
N TYR A 520 24.66 -6.41 -10.67
CA TYR A 520 24.12 -7.09 -11.84
C TYR A 520 24.11 -6.20 -13.07
N PHE A 521 23.69 -4.94 -12.91
CA PHE A 521 23.60 -3.98 -14.01
C PHE A 521 24.98 -3.57 -14.55
N ALA A 522 25.97 -3.45 -13.68
CA ALA A 522 27.36 -3.22 -14.07
C ALA A 522 27.94 -4.36 -14.94
N ARG A 523 27.37 -5.57 -14.85
CA ARG A 523 27.72 -6.76 -15.64
C ARG A 523 26.72 -7.04 -16.78
N GLU A 524 25.90 -6.05 -17.13
CA GLU A 524 24.88 -6.10 -18.19
C GLU A 524 23.82 -7.22 -18.02
N ASN A 525 23.69 -7.76 -16.80
CA ASN A 525 22.73 -8.81 -16.49
C ASN A 525 21.45 -8.23 -15.87
N THR A 526 20.48 -7.90 -16.71
CA THR A 526 19.17 -7.38 -16.26
C THR A 526 18.12 -8.48 -16.03
N ARG A 527 18.33 -9.67 -16.61
CA ARG A 527 17.36 -10.78 -16.55
C ARG A 527 17.37 -11.49 -15.20
N ALA A 528 18.54 -11.71 -14.60
CA ALA A 528 18.62 -12.46 -13.35
C ALA A 528 17.89 -11.76 -12.18
N PRO A 529 18.08 -10.44 -11.92
CA PRO A 529 17.32 -9.75 -10.88
C PRO A 529 15.81 -9.77 -11.10
N MET A 530 15.35 -9.74 -12.36
CA MET A 530 13.93 -9.82 -12.70
C MET A 530 13.34 -11.19 -12.34
N LEU A 531 14.03 -12.28 -12.69
CA LEU A 531 13.59 -13.64 -12.36
C LEU A 531 13.60 -13.88 -10.84
N MET A 532 14.61 -13.37 -10.13
CA MET A 532 14.67 -13.44 -8.66
C MET A 532 13.52 -12.65 -8.01
N ALA A 533 13.14 -11.51 -8.58
CA ALA A 533 11.97 -10.76 -8.15
C ALA A 533 10.67 -11.55 -8.38
N ALA A 534 10.55 -12.33 -9.46
CA ALA A 534 9.39 -13.20 -9.68
C ALA A 534 9.28 -14.29 -8.59
N VAL A 535 10.40 -14.96 -8.28
CA VAL A 535 10.46 -15.93 -7.16
C VAL A 535 10.06 -15.28 -5.84
N THR A 536 10.54 -14.05 -5.60
CA THR A 536 10.23 -13.27 -4.40
C THR A 536 8.73 -12.98 -4.27
N VAL A 537 8.06 -12.66 -5.37
CA VAL A 537 6.60 -12.45 -5.40
C VAL A 537 5.88 -13.75 -5.05
N CYS A 538 6.27 -14.89 -5.63
CA CYS A 538 5.68 -16.18 -5.28
C CYS A 538 5.83 -16.49 -3.79
N VAL A 539 7.03 -16.27 -3.22
CA VAL A 539 7.27 -16.43 -1.78
C VAL A 539 6.37 -15.50 -0.97
N ASN A 540 6.25 -14.22 -1.33
CA ASN A 540 5.38 -13.30 -0.60
C ASN A 540 3.92 -13.76 -0.63
N ILE A 541 3.41 -14.20 -1.78
CA ILE A 541 2.03 -14.68 -1.91
C ILE A 541 1.80 -15.89 -0.99
N VAL A 542 2.67 -16.89 -1.06
CA VAL A 542 2.55 -18.11 -0.24
C VAL A 542 2.61 -17.78 1.25
N VAL A 543 3.61 -17.01 1.68
CA VAL A 543 3.77 -16.66 3.09
C VAL A 543 2.63 -15.73 3.57
N SER A 544 2.15 -14.82 2.73
CA SER A 544 1.01 -13.95 3.05
C SER A 544 -0.24 -14.78 3.29
N LEU A 545 -0.53 -15.76 2.43
CA LEU A 545 -1.69 -16.62 2.61
C LEU A 545 -1.59 -17.49 3.87
N LEU A 546 -0.39 -18.02 4.17
CA LEU A 546 -0.15 -18.82 5.37
C LEU A 546 -0.25 -18.00 6.67
N LEU A 547 0.24 -16.75 6.67
CA LEU A 547 0.26 -15.89 7.85
C LEU A 547 -1.00 -15.04 8.01
N PHE A 548 -1.82 -14.87 6.97
CA PHE A 548 -3.04 -14.06 7.05
C PHE A 548 -4.06 -14.66 8.02
N GLY A 549 -4.18 -15.98 8.09
CA GLY A 549 -5.04 -16.65 9.07
C GLY A 549 -4.71 -16.26 10.52
N PRO A 550 -3.51 -16.60 11.03
CA PRO A 550 -3.17 -16.35 12.44
C PRO A 550 -2.85 -14.88 12.78
N LEU A 551 -2.32 -14.10 11.83
CA LEU A 551 -1.80 -12.74 12.11
C LEU A 551 -2.55 -11.63 11.36
N GLY A 552 -3.58 -11.96 10.58
CA GLY A 552 -4.34 -10.99 9.79
C GLY A 552 -3.45 -10.16 8.86
N HIS A 553 -3.69 -8.85 8.82
CA HIS A 553 -2.91 -7.91 8.00
C HIS A 553 -1.44 -7.81 8.40
N VAL A 554 -1.09 -8.07 9.67
CA VAL A 554 0.31 -8.10 10.14
C VAL A 554 1.08 -9.22 9.44
N GLY A 555 0.42 -10.35 9.18
CA GLY A 555 0.98 -11.46 8.42
C GLY A 555 1.44 -11.07 7.02
N ILE A 556 0.70 -10.18 6.34
CA ILE A 556 1.04 -9.66 5.00
C ILE A 556 2.30 -8.78 5.07
N ALA A 557 2.42 -7.95 6.11
CA ALA A 557 3.61 -7.12 6.32
C ALA A 557 4.86 -7.97 6.60
N ILE A 558 4.74 -9.01 7.44
CA ILE A 558 5.82 -9.97 7.72
C ILE A 558 6.20 -10.75 6.46
N ALA A 559 5.23 -11.23 5.69
CA ALA A 559 5.47 -11.95 4.44
C ALA A 559 6.26 -11.08 3.45
N THR A 560 5.94 -9.80 3.38
CA THR A 560 6.67 -8.82 2.56
C THR A 560 8.12 -8.67 3.01
N SER A 561 8.38 -8.65 4.32
CA SER A 561 9.72 -8.64 4.90
C SER A 561 10.50 -9.92 4.65
N VAL A 562 9.87 -11.09 4.79
CA VAL A 562 10.48 -12.40 4.48
C VAL A 562 10.87 -12.47 3.01
N ALA A 563 9.97 -12.06 2.11
CA ALA A 563 10.23 -12.00 0.68
C ALA A 563 11.44 -11.10 0.37
N ALA A 564 11.58 -9.95 1.04
CA ALA A 564 12.74 -9.09 0.88
C ALA A 564 14.06 -9.79 1.24
N TRP A 565 14.11 -10.52 2.36
CA TRP A 565 15.30 -11.28 2.76
C TRP A 565 15.61 -12.44 1.83
N VAL A 566 14.59 -13.13 1.31
CA VAL A 566 14.78 -14.14 0.25
C VAL A 566 15.40 -13.51 -1.00
N ASN A 567 14.93 -12.34 -1.42
CA ASN A 567 15.50 -11.63 -2.55
C ASN A 567 16.97 -11.23 -2.31
N VAL A 568 17.30 -10.73 -1.11
CA VAL A 568 18.70 -10.47 -0.71
C VAL A 568 19.55 -11.74 -0.85
N ALA A 569 19.06 -12.88 -0.35
CA ALA A 569 19.78 -14.14 -0.43
C ALA A 569 20.00 -14.60 -1.87
N LEU A 570 19.00 -14.47 -2.74
CA LEU A 570 19.10 -14.79 -4.17
C LEU A 570 20.10 -13.88 -4.90
N LEU A 571 20.04 -12.57 -4.66
CA LEU A 571 20.94 -11.59 -5.26
C LEU A 571 22.38 -11.77 -4.76
N ALA A 572 22.58 -11.97 -3.46
CA ALA A 572 23.89 -12.24 -2.89
C ALA A 572 24.49 -13.54 -3.44
N ARG A 573 23.66 -14.58 -3.60
CA ARG A 573 24.10 -15.86 -4.18
C ARG A 573 24.52 -15.72 -5.65
N GLY A 574 23.78 -14.96 -6.47
CA GLY A 574 24.15 -14.75 -7.87
C GLY A 574 25.33 -13.80 -8.06
N LEU A 575 25.66 -12.99 -7.05
CA LEU A 575 26.84 -12.13 -7.03
C LEU A 575 28.06 -12.74 -6.32
N LYS A 576 28.06 -14.04 -6.00
CA LYS A 576 29.21 -14.71 -5.35
C LYS A 576 30.54 -14.53 -6.06
N GLY A 577 30.55 -14.31 -7.38
CA GLY A 577 31.78 -14.04 -8.15
C GLY A 577 32.25 -12.58 -8.11
N LEU A 578 31.47 -11.66 -7.55
CA LEU A 578 31.79 -10.23 -7.46
C LEU A 578 31.82 -9.72 -6.01
N VAL A 579 30.86 -10.13 -5.18
CA VAL A 579 30.70 -9.66 -3.80
C VAL A 579 31.20 -10.74 -2.85
N HIS A 580 32.25 -10.41 -2.09
CA HIS A 580 32.88 -11.31 -1.12
C HIS A 580 32.86 -10.69 0.28
N PRO A 581 31.80 -10.92 1.08
CA PRO A 581 31.74 -10.41 2.45
C PRO A 581 32.75 -11.14 3.32
N GLY A 582 33.79 -10.43 3.77
CA GLY A 582 34.81 -10.98 4.68
C GLY A 582 34.36 -11.05 6.14
N LYS A 583 35.23 -11.58 7.02
CA LYS A 583 35.00 -11.63 8.48
C LYS A 583 34.72 -10.25 9.09
N GLU A 584 35.36 -9.21 8.55
CA GLU A 584 35.19 -7.83 8.99
C GLU A 584 33.75 -7.33 8.79
N PHE A 585 33.16 -7.58 7.61
CA PHE A 585 31.77 -7.23 7.31
C PHE A 585 30.79 -7.83 8.32
N TRP A 586 30.93 -9.14 8.61
CA TRP A 586 30.06 -9.83 9.55
C TRP A 586 30.23 -9.33 10.98
N MET A 587 31.47 -9.07 11.41
CA MET A 587 31.75 -8.51 12.73
C MET A 587 31.18 -7.09 12.88
N LYS A 588 31.31 -6.26 11.85
CA LYS A 588 30.75 -4.91 11.80
C LYS A 588 29.22 -4.95 11.82
N SER A 589 28.61 -5.82 11.02
CA SER A 589 27.16 -6.04 11.02
C SER A 589 26.64 -6.48 12.38
N LEU A 590 27.33 -7.39 13.07
CA LEU A 590 26.99 -7.80 14.43
C LEU A 590 27.04 -6.63 15.42
N ARG A 591 28.10 -5.81 15.38
CA ARG A 591 28.24 -4.63 16.25
C ARG A 591 27.15 -3.59 15.98
N ILE A 592 26.79 -3.38 14.72
CA ILE A 592 25.68 -2.49 14.32
C ILE A 592 24.36 -3.01 14.88
N SER A 593 24.10 -4.32 14.78
CA SER A 593 22.90 -4.94 15.33
C SER A 593 22.84 -4.79 16.86
N LEU A 594 23.95 -5.05 17.57
CA LEU A 594 24.03 -4.87 19.02
C LEU A 594 23.80 -3.42 19.44
N ALA A 595 24.44 -2.46 18.76
CA ALA A 595 24.22 -1.03 19.00
C ALA A 595 22.75 -0.63 18.77
N SER A 596 22.13 -1.19 17.73
CA SER A 596 20.74 -0.90 17.37
C SER A 596 19.76 -1.47 18.39
N VAL A 597 19.97 -2.71 18.87
CA VAL A 597 19.14 -3.33 19.92
C VAL A 597 19.29 -2.58 21.25
N ALA A 598 20.51 -2.22 21.65
CA ALA A 598 20.74 -1.45 22.86
C ALA A 598 20.10 -0.05 22.78
N MET A 599 20.19 0.63 21.64
CA MET A 599 19.45 1.87 21.39
C MET A 599 17.94 1.64 21.50
N GLY A 600 17.41 0.57 20.88
CA GLY A 600 15.99 0.23 20.93
C GLY A 600 15.49 0.06 22.36
N PHE A 601 16.26 -0.63 23.20
CA PHE A 601 15.94 -0.78 24.62
C PHE A 601 15.91 0.57 25.37
N ILE A 602 16.84 1.48 25.08
CA ILE A 602 16.88 2.81 25.69
C ILE A 602 15.71 3.69 25.22
N VAL A 603 15.35 3.62 23.94
CA VAL A 603 14.17 4.30 23.40
C VAL A 603 12.89 3.73 24.00
N TRP A 604 12.82 2.42 24.21
CA TRP A 604 11.70 1.78 24.91
C TRP A 604 11.56 2.29 26.35
N LEU A 605 12.66 2.36 27.11
CA LEU A 605 12.65 2.96 28.45
C LEU A 605 12.21 4.42 28.42
N GLY A 606 12.73 5.20 27.48
CA GLY A 606 12.30 6.58 27.26
C GLY A 606 10.80 6.70 26.99
N TYR A 607 10.24 5.75 26.22
CA TYR A 607 8.80 5.71 25.95
C TYR A 607 7.99 5.40 27.21
N GLN A 608 8.43 4.47 28.05
CA GLN A 608 7.74 4.18 29.32
C GLN A 608 7.72 5.42 30.26
N VAL A 609 8.76 6.24 30.23
CA VAL A 609 8.82 7.49 31.02
C VAL A 609 7.95 8.60 30.42
N LEU A 610 7.94 8.72 29.08
CA LEU A 610 7.19 9.75 28.36
C LEU A 610 5.76 9.32 27.99
N GLY A 611 5.31 8.13 28.40
CA GLY A 611 4.02 7.54 27.99
C GLY A 611 2.83 8.47 28.22
N SER A 612 2.78 9.11 29.39
CA SER A 612 1.71 10.05 29.75
C SER A 612 1.65 11.28 28.85
N TRP A 613 2.74 11.66 28.17
CA TRP A 613 2.74 12.79 27.25
C TRP A 613 1.99 12.46 25.95
N PHE A 614 1.91 11.18 25.57
CA PHE A 614 1.18 10.74 24.38
C PHE A 614 -0.34 10.81 24.54
N GLU A 615 -0.85 10.82 25.77
CA GLU A 615 -2.29 10.96 26.07
C GLU A 615 -2.75 12.43 26.14
N THR A 616 -1.82 13.37 26.02
CA THR A 616 -2.10 14.81 26.16
C THR A 616 -2.14 15.56 24.81
N ALA A 617 -2.12 16.89 24.86
CA ALA A 617 -2.19 17.76 23.69
C ALA A 617 -1.16 17.41 22.60
N PHE A 618 -1.55 17.55 21.34
CA PHE A 618 -0.74 17.16 20.17
C PHE A 618 0.70 17.69 20.18
N TRP A 619 0.93 18.92 20.62
CA TRP A 619 2.30 19.48 20.68
C TRP A 619 3.20 18.70 21.66
N LYS A 620 2.65 18.19 22.78
CA LYS A 620 3.39 17.35 23.73
C LYS A 620 3.73 16.01 23.11
N GLN A 621 2.81 15.42 22.33
CA GLN A 621 3.08 14.19 21.58
C GLN A 621 4.22 14.38 20.57
N CYS A 622 4.23 15.51 19.84
CA CYS A 622 5.33 15.87 18.93
C CYS A 622 6.67 16.02 19.66
N VAL A 623 6.68 16.71 20.80
CA VAL A 623 7.89 16.90 21.61
C VAL A 623 8.37 15.56 22.16
N ALA A 624 7.48 14.74 22.71
CA ALA A 624 7.81 13.42 23.23
C ALA A 624 8.42 12.52 22.15
N LEU A 625 7.80 12.44 20.96
CA LEU A 625 8.36 11.67 19.85
C LEU A 625 9.70 12.26 19.38
N GLY A 626 9.83 13.59 19.30
CA GLY A 626 11.08 14.26 18.96
C GLY A 626 12.21 13.93 19.94
N LEU A 627 11.90 13.89 21.25
CA LEU A 627 12.84 13.48 22.30
C LEU A 627 13.22 12.00 22.16
N LEU A 628 12.27 11.09 21.90
CA LEU A 628 12.55 9.67 21.68
C LEU A 628 13.45 9.44 20.46
N ILE A 629 13.17 10.11 19.34
CA ILE A 629 13.99 10.04 18.13
C ILE A 629 15.39 10.61 18.40
N GLY A 630 15.48 11.77 19.06
CA GLY A 630 16.75 12.41 19.42
C GLY A 630 17.59 11.56 20.38
N LEU A 631 16.96 10.93 21.37
CA LEU A 631 17.57 9.98 22.29
C LEU A 631 18.09 8.74 21.53
N GLY A 632 17.29 8.18 20.63
CA GLY A 632 17.68 7.05 19.80
C GLY A 632 18.89 7.38 18.92
N MET A 633 18.85 8.50 18.20
CA MET A 633 19.93 8.94 17.32
C MET A 633 21.24 9.20 18.09
N SER A 634 21.17 9.91 19.22
CA SER A 634 22.36 10.22 20.03
C SER A 634 22.95 8.97 20.66
N THR A 635 22.11 8.11 21.25
CA THR A 635 22.54 6.85 21.86
C THR A 635 23.16 5.91 20.84
N TYR A 636 22.54 5.75 19.68
CA TYR A 636 23.09 4.93 18.60
C TYR A 636 24.43 5.47 18.11
N ALA A 637 24.55 6.78 17.90
CA ALA A 637 25.80 7.41 17.46
C ALA A 637 26.94 7.13 18.44
N VAL A 638 26.69 7.21 19.76
CA VAL A 638 27.68 6.87 20.79
C VAL A 638 28.00 5.37 20.76
N LEU A 639 27.00 4.49 20.75
CA LEU A 639 27.20 3.04 20.82
C LEU A 639 27.97 2.48 19.61
N VAL A 640 27.72 2.99 18.40
CA VAL A 640 28.44 2.57 17.19
C VAL A 640 29.92 2.96 17.27
N LEU A 641 30.26 4.11 17.85
CA LEU A 641 31.65 4.53 18.07
C LEU A 641 32.32 3.70 19.16
N VAL A 642 31.64 3.47 20.29
CA VAL A 642 32.15 2.68 21.43
C VAL A 642 32.41 1.22 21.04
N LEU A 643 31.46 0.61 20.33
CA LEU A 643 31.59 -0.77 19.85
C LEU A 643 32.54 -0.90 18.65
N LYS A 644 33.16 0.21 18.19
CA LYS A 644 34.02 0.26 17.00
C LYS A 644 33.32 -0.37 15.78
N ALA A 645 32.04 -0.08 15.63
CA ALA A 645 31.25 -0.46 14.46
C ALA A 645 31.50 0.50 13.29
N THR A 646 31.89 1.76 13.56
CA THR A 646 32.38 2.71 12.56
C THR A 646 33.38 3.67 13.21
N SER A 647 34.11 4.44 12.41
CA SER A 647 35.00 5.50 12.87
C SER A 647 34.58 6.87 12.33
N ILE A 648 34.94 7.94 13.06
CA ILE A 648 34.68 9.33 12.62
C ILE A 648 35.39 9.63 11.29
N SER A 649 36.57 9.05 11.08
CA SER A 649 37.31 9.13 9.82
C SER A 649 36.58 8.39 8.69
N GLU A 650 36.03 7.20 8.93
CA GLU A 650 35.22 6.47 7.94
C GLU A 650 33.96 7.25 7.54
N LEU A 651 33.23 7.79 8.51
CA LEU A 651 32.04 8.63 8.27
C LEU A 651 32.40 9.87 7.43
N LYS A 652 33.47 10.59 7.80
CA LYS A 652 33.95 11.75 7.03
C LYS A 652 34.45 11.38 5.62
N SER A 653 35.09 10.23 5.47
CA SER A 653 35.59 9.76 4.17
C SER A 653 34.46 9.35 3.22
N GLY A 654 33.35 8.82 3.75
CA GLY A 654 32.15 8.49 2.98
C GLY A 654 31.45 9.72 2.39
N PHE A 655 31.40 10.82 3.15
CA PHE A 655 30.81 12.09 2.68
C PHE A 655 31.70 12.91 1.74
N ARG A 656 33.03 12.70 1.75
CA ARG A 656 33.98 13.42 0.87
C ARG A 656 34.13 12.81 -0.53
N ARG A 657 33.64 11.59 -0.76
CA ARG A 657 33.72 10.86 -2.05
C ARG A 657 32.38 10.71 -2.77
N ALA A 658 31.28 11.12 -2.15
CA ALA A 658 29.97 11.34 -2.79
C ALA A 658 29.90 12.79 -3.30
#